data_AF-A0A8H6Z0T7-F1
#
_entry.id   AF-A0A8H6Z0T7-F1
#
_cell.length_a   1.000
_cell.length_b   1.000
_cell.length_c   1.000
_cell.angle_alpha   90.00
_cell.angle_beta   90.00
_cell.angle_gamma   90.00
#
_symmetry.space_group_name_H-M   'P 1'
#
loop_
_entity.id
_entity.type
_entity.pdbx_description
1 polymer ?
#
loop_
_entity_poly.entity_id
_entity_poly.type
_entity_poly.pdbx_seq_one_letter_code
_entity_poly.pdbx_strand_id
1 'polypeptide(L)'
;MSALNDTERELVGLMTRISLTCRQGDTLYKTGQFDAAKAKYMELATDIVGAGFSLPMTAGSPSGGVICDVYIELDPWQRANLMGCCVGMAKCFRRENNLEMALAWCDEVNALYRCGFYQLPQPVYDWIDSCPDLPELTLVKATALCLASEILASLGNSGTATTRRWNAHKTSKNLFMHHQTAALHAVLNPALRNRMLELRHPDPNAPLSAGRVSGLQVRGSWSRLSIGKLGGPTDGREAFASFIWNSHLYVAGGRTCSNGPFHRDIWKLDLNNPDEWRRLPDYPIPLQISGRFIGWTMLIHNDTALLFTGRPTIDVFDLKTEKWSSLKTTYAPTSADIDAGVVDGWPWPNKMSCDATIVVADDKIYVFDGAHGRSIMGCNLFMELDLTTGTWRRLSGYVRAPQIADYSCPSPRKTAAGWASPDGRRIFLLFGHFDREATFHNELHSAGEAFGHEDFWSWGVQEQRWRRERISGNPPCARTELAFAYNAKLQRAIVFGGYHPTLPTHVINNSGEEKKFNYSYFADTFLYDMAPSLGNSPEPTLSAPKWQQVLTAGFPTYRCQAQLAVDGATGKTYMFGGWTNNQYIPTRTKLFSRSFGDLWELRVDLPGGNFEDVDVEEEMRVARAGPWQRCFVCAAAGPWKKCGGTCNGRVFFCGTTCLREGWSEHRKTHKCRKA
;
A
#
# COMPACT_ATOMS: atom_id res chain seq x y z
N MET A 1 -37.51 7.28 49.70
CA MET A 1 -36.98 6.57 48.52
C MET A 1 -37.98 6.75 47.40
N SER A 2 -37.78 7.76 46.56
CA SER A 2 -38.66 8.08 45.43
C SER A 2 -38.52 7.02 44.34
N ALA A 3 -39.65 6.50 43.85
CA ALA A 3 -39.67 5.54 42.76
C ALA A 3 -39.14 6.20 41.48
N LEU A 4 -38.06 5.64 40.92
CA LEU A 4 -37.59 5.99 39.57
C LEU A 4 -38.76 5.83 38.59
N ASN A 5 -38.94 6.81 37.71
CA ASN A 5 -39.96 6.75 36.66
C ASN A 5 -39.59 5.66 35.63
N ASP A 6 -40.54 5.21 34.82
CA ASP A 6 -40.32 4.08 33.91
C ASP A 6 -39.20 4.34 32.89
N THR A 7 -38.97 5.61 32.52
CA THR A 7 -37.84 6.02 31.67
C THR A 7 -36.50 5.87 32.36
N GLU A 8 -36.40 6.19 33.65
CA GLU A 8 -35.21 5.99 34.47
C GLU A 8 -34.97 4.50 34.77
N ARG A 9 -36.02 3.68 34.89
CA ARG A 9 -35.87 2.22 35.01
C ARG A 9 -35.44 1.57 33.70
N GLU A 10 -35.93 2.06 32.56
CA GLU A 10 -35.40 1.66 31.26
C GLU A 10 -33.95 2.11 31.10
N LEU A 11 -33.59 3.34 31.48
CA LEU A 11 -32.22 3.84 31.44
C LEU A 11 -31.28 3.07 32.38
N VAL A 12 -31.70 2.78 33.61
CA VAL A 12 -30.94 1.97 34.56
C VAL A 12 -30.87 0.51 34.10
N GLY A 13 -31.95 -0.05 33.55
CA GLY A 13 -31.96 -1.38 32.96
C GLY A 13 -31.06 -1.48 31.72
N LEU A 14 -31.04 -0.45 30.89
CA LEU A 14 -30.18 -0.30 29.72
C LEU A 14 -28.73 -0.13 30.17
N MET A 15 -28.43 0.75 31.13
CA MET A 15 -27.09 0.94 31.71
C MET A 15 -26.56 -0.31 32.42
N THR A 16 -27.43 -1.06 33.11
CA THR A 16 -27.05 -2.32 33.78
C THR A 16 -26.83 -3.44 32.76
N ARG A 17 -27.58 -3.48 31.65
CA ARG A 17 -27.30 -4.35 30.50
C ARG A 17 -26.05 -3.92 29.72
N ILE A 18 -25.74 -2.63 29.71
CA ILE A 18 -24.57 -2.03 29.03
C ILE A 18 -23.26 -2.21 29.83
N SER A 19 -23.31 -2.74 31.05
CA SER A 19 -22.13 -3.23 31.77
C SER A 19 -21.45 -4.35 30.97
N LEU A 20 -20.55 -3.95 30.05
CA LEU A 20 -19.72 -4.72 29.13
C LEU A 20 -20.07 -6.22 29.09
N THR A 21 -21.13 -6.57 28.34
CA THR A 21 -21.63 -7.95 28.21
C THR A 21 -20.54 -8.92 27.75
N CYS A 22 -19.56 -8.42 26.97
CA CYS A 22 -18.40 -9.18 26.53
C CYS A 22 -17.52 -9.72 27.67
N ARG A 23 -17.64 -9.21 28.91
CA ARG A 23 -16.89 -9.69 30.09
C ARG A 23 -17.15 -11.18 30.41
N GLN A 24 -18.33 -11.70 30.04
CA GLN A 24 -18.63 -13.12 30.19
C GLN A 24 -17.71 -13.97 29.29
N GLY A 25 -17.57 -13.56 28.02
CA GLY A 25 -16.60 -14.16 27.10
C GLY A 25 -15.15 -13.99 27.56
N ASP A 26 -14.79 -12.82 28.11
CA ASP A 26 -13.43 -12.59 28.64
C ASP A 26 -13.10 -13.52 29.81
N THR A 27 -14.08 -13.84 30.65
CA THR A 27 -13.92 -14.76 31.78
C THR A 27 -13.66 -16.19 31.28
N LEU A 28 -14.42 -16.64 30.28
CA LEU A 28 -14.20 -17.93 29.61
C LEU A 28 -12.83 -17.99 28.94
N TYR A 29 -12.44 -16.93 28.22
CA TYR A 29 -11.12 -16.83 27.59
C TYR A 29 -9.98 -16.93 28.61
N LYS A 30 -10.07 -16.21 29.74
CA LYS A 30 -9.06 -16.22 30.81
C LYS A 30 -8.93 -17.59 31.49
N THR A 31 -10.01 -18.37 31.52
CA THR A 31 -10.01 -19.75 32.06
C THR A 31 -9.61 -20.81 31.02
N GLY A 32 -9.23 -20.40 29.81
CA GLY A 32 -8.79 -21.31 28.74
C GLY A 32 -9.91 -21.98 27.96
N GLN A 33 -11.17 -21.59 28.17
CA GLN A 33 -12.34 -22.16 27.49
C GLN A 33 -12.62 -21.43 26.18
N PHE A 34 -11.74 -21.56 25.19
CA PHE A 34 -11.77 -20.75 23.96
C PHE A 34 -13.01 -20.97 23.09
N ASP A 35 -13.48 -22.20 22.92
CA ASP A 35 -14.69 -22.47 22.13
C ASP A 35 -15.95 -21.89 22.79
N ALA A 36 -16.08 -22.04 24.10
CA ALA A 36 -17.17 -21.43 24.87
C ALA A 36 -17.09 -19.89 24.83
N ALA A 37 -15.88 -19.33 24.90
CA ALA A 37 -15.68 -17.89 24.76
C ALA A 37 -16.12 -17.40 23.37
N LYS A 38 -15.70 -18.07 22.28
CA LYS A 38 -16.13 -17.74 20.91
C LYS A 38 -17.64 -17.81 20.76
N ALA A 39 -18.27 -18.88 21.22
CA ALA A 39 -19.73 -19.03 21.19
C ALA A 39 -20.41 -17.86 21.92
N LYS A 40 -19.89 -17.48 23.10
CA LYS A 40 -20.47 -16.38 23.87
C LYS A 40 -20.27 -15.02 23.21
N TYR A 41 -19.09 -14.74 22.66
CA TYR A 41 -18.87 -13.50 21.91
C TYR A 41 -19.77 -13.42 20.68
N MET A 42 -19.98 -14.54 19.98
CA MET A 42 -20.85 -14.59 18.80
C MET A 42 -22.32 -14.39 19.16
N GLU A 43 -22.83 -15.06 20.21
CA GLU A 43 -24.18 -14.85 20.76
C GLU A 43 -24.43 -13.36 21.01
N LEU A 44 -23.54 -12.71 21.77
CA LEU A 44 -23.64 -11.29 22.11
C LEU A 44 -23.53 -10.38 20.88
N ALA A 45 -22.66 -10.72 19.93
CA ALA A 45 -22.53 -9.96 18.69
C ALA A 45 -23.82 -10.05 17.87
N THR A 46 -24.37 -11.26 17.72
CA THR A 46 -25.63 -11.52 17.03
C THR A 46 -26.82 -10.80 17.68
N ASP A 47 -26.86 -10.69 19.00
CA ASP A 47 -27.88 -9.89 19.69
C ASP A 47 -27.82 -8.40 19.33
N ILE A 48 -26.63 -7.87 19.00
CA ILE A 48 -26.43 -6.46 18.62
C ILE A 48 -26.78 -6.23 17.13
N VAL A 49 -26.30 -7.09 16.23
CA VAL A 49 -26.45 -6.88 14.77
C VAL A 49 -27.63 -7.62 14.13
N GLY A 50 -28.28 -8.51 14.86
CA GLY A 50 -29.36 -9.36 14.39
C GLY A 50 -28.90 -10.70 13.78
N ALA A 51 -29.75 -11.72 13.87
CA ALA A 51 -29.47 -13.10 13.44
C ALA A 51 -29.15 -13.28 11.95
N GLY A 52 -29.56 -12.34 11.09
CA GLY A 52 -29.29 -12.39 9.65
C GLY A 52 -27.95 -11.78 9.24
N PHE A 53 -27.20 -11.19 10.17
CA PHE A 53 -25.97 -10.47 9.86
C PHE A 53 -24.74 -11.37 9.99
N SER A 54 -23.90 -11.39 8.96
CA SER A 54 -22.70 -12.23 8.93
C SER A 54 -21.48 -11.49 9.51
N LEU A 55 -20.79 -12.13 10.46
CA LEU A 55 -19.57 -11.63 11.09
C LEU A 55 -18.42 -12.65 11.00
N PRO A 56 -17.17 -12.22 10.72
CA PRO A 56 -16.83 -10.91 10.19
C PRO A 56 -17.42 -10.74 8.77
N MET A 57 -17.56 -9.51 8.30
CA MET A 57 -18.07 -9.29 6.95
C MET A 57 -17.03 -9.71 5.91
N THR A 58 -17.47 -10.49 4.93
CA THR A 58 -16.62 -11.00 3.85
C THR A 58 -16.27 -9.90 2.88
N ALA A 59 -14.98 -9.58 2.73
CA ALA A 59 -14.48 -8.64 1.72
C ALA A 59 -14.96 -9.03 0.31
N GLY A 60 -15.08 -8.08 -0.60
CA GLY A 60 -15.47 -8.33 -1.99
C GLY A 60 -16.97 -8.56 -2.21
N SER A 61 -17.70 -9.12 -1.24
CA SER A 61 -19.15 -9.34 -1.32
C SER A 61 -19.92 -8.04 -1.59
N PRO A 62 -21.14 -8.06 -2.17
CA PRO A 62 -21.89 -6.84 -2.51
C PRO A 62 -22.06 -5.87 -1.33
N SER A 63 -22.30 -6.40 -0.13
CA SER A 63 -22.39 -5.67 1.14
C SER A 63 -21.05 -5.58 1.90
N GLY A 64 -19.99 -6.25 1.43
CA GLY A 64 -18.70 -6.43 2.12
C GLY A 64 -17.75 -5.25 2.18
N GLY A 65 -18.27 -4.03 2.03
CA GLY A 65 -17.47 -2.81 2.17
C GLY A 65 -17.13 -2.49 3.62
N VAL A 66 -16.40 -1.38 3.82
CA VAL A 66 -16.18 -0.78 5.15
C VAL A 66 -17.45 -0.06 5.64
N ILE A 67 -18.17 0.60 4.72
CA ILE A 67 -19.41 1.32 5.01
C ILE A 67 -20.54 0.29 5.11
N CYS A 68 -21.22 0.25 6.25
CA CYS A 68 -22.29 -0.69 6.54
C CYS A 68 -23.42 0.02 7.32
N ASP A 69 -24.62 0.02 6.76
CA ASP A 69 -25.78 0.70 7.36
C ASP A 69 -26.06 0.19 8.78
N VAL A 70 -25.99 -1.13 9.00
CA VAL A 70 -26.18 -1.72 10.34
C VAL A 70 -25.20 -1.13 11.35
N TYR A 71 -23.94 -0.89 10.98
CA TYR A 71 -22.94 -0.31 11.89
C TYR A 71 -23.07 1.20 12.06
N ILE A 72 -23.59 1.89 11.03
CA ILE A 72 -23.91 3.31 11.07
C ILE A 72 -25.06 3.56 12.03
N GLU A 73 -26.01 2.64 12.19
CA GLU A 73 -27.13 2.83 13.12
C GLU A 73 -26.81 2.48 14.59
N LEU A 74 -25.68 1.83 14.87
CA LEU A 74 -25.31 1.47 16.26
C LEU A 74 -25.01 2.72 17.09
N ASP A 75 -25.56 2.78 18.29
CA ASP A 75 -25.14 3.79 19.27
C ASP A 75 -23.67 3.53 19.74
N PRO A 76 -22.99 4.53 20.34
CA PRO A 76 -21.59 4.37 20.75
C PRO A 76 -21.33 3.19 21.71
N TRP A 77 -22.27 2.83 22.58
CA TRP A 77 -22.14 1.73 23.54
C TRP A 77 -22.32 0.37 22.89
N GLN A 78 -23.35 0.21 22.05
CA GLN A 78 -23.54 -0.99 21.23
C GLN A 78 -22.30 -1.25 20.37
N ARG A 79 -21.78 -0.20 19.73
CA ARG A 79 -20.55 -0.27 18.94
C ARG A 79 -19.35 -0.70 19.78
N ALA A 80 -19.14 -0.12 20.95
CA ALA A 80 -18.04 -0.50 21.84
C ALA A 80 -18.14 -1.97 22.30
N ASN A 81 -19.35 -2.44 22.63
CA ASN A 81 -19.60 -3.84 23.02
C ASN A 81 -19.34 -4.81 21.86
N LEU A 82 -19.83 -4.50 20.66
CA LEU A 82 -19.59 -5.32 19.47
C LEU A 82 -18.10 -5.36 19.11
N MET A 83 -17.42 -4.21 19.11
CA MET A 83 -15.96 -4.16 18.94
C MET A 83 -15.24 -5.02 20.00
N GLY A 84 -15.72 -5.01 21.25
CA GLY A 84 -15.19 -5.86 22.33
C GLY A 84 -15.34 -7.35 22.03
N CYS A 85 -16.50 -7.77 21.51
CA CYS A 85 -16.73 -9.14 21.06
C CYS A 85 -15.78 -9.52 19.91
N CYS A 86 -15.60 -8.64 18.92
CA CYS A 86 -14.64 -8.85 17.82
C CYS A 86 -13.20 -9.02 18.33
N VAL A 87 -12.75 -8.20 19.29
CA VAL A 87 -11.41 -8.35 19.91
C VAL A 87 -11.30 -9.68 20.67
N GLY A 88 -12.37 -10.09 21.37
CA GLY A 88 -12.46 -11.39 22.03
C GLY A 88 -12.30 -12.56 21.06
N MET A 89 -13.04 -12.52 19.94
CA MET A 89 -12.93 -13.49 18.85
C MET A 89 -11.51 -13.53 18.28
N ALA A 90 -10.92 -12.37 17.97
CA ALA A 90 -9.55 -12.27 17.44
C ALA A 90 -8.52 -12.92 18.39
N LYS A 91 -8.66 -12.71 19.71
CA LYS A 91 -7.80 -13.34 20.71
C LYS A 91 -7.94 -14.86 20.72
N CYS A 92 -9.16 -15.40 20.62
CA CYS A 92 -9.39 -16.84 20.57
C CYS A 92 -8.74 -17.45 19.32
N PHE A 93 -8.99 -16.89 18.13
CA PHE A 93 -8.39 -17.38 16.89
C PHE A 93 -6.86 -17.30 16.88
N ARG A 94 -6.28 -16.24 17.48
CA ARG A 94 -4.82 -16.15 17.65
C ARG A 94 -4.28 -17.27 18.54
N ARG A 95 -4.99 -17.66 19.61
CA ARG A 95 -4.58 -18.79 20.47
C ARG A 95 -4.60 -20.12 19.73
N GLU A 96 -5.54 -20.27 18.80
CA GLU A 96 -5.67 -21.42 17.91
C GLU A 96 -4.72 -21.37 16.70
N ASN A 97 -3.84 -20.36 16.63
CA ASN A 97 -2.94 -20.10 15.50
C ASN A 97 -3.66 -19.87 14.14
N ASN A 98 -4.96 -19.56 14.17
CA ASN A 98 -5.71 -19.13 12.98
C ASN A 98 -5.54 -17.61 12.80
N LEU A 99 -4.37 -17.23 12.29
CA LEU A 99 -3.99 -15.83 12.17
C LEU A 99 -4.83 -15.07 11.13
N GLU A 100 -5.32 -15.75 10.09
CA GLU A 100 -6.18 -15.14 9.06
C GLU A 100 -7.51 -14.67 9.67
N MET A 101 -8.19 -15.55 10.42
CA MET A 101 -9.43 -15.18 11.11
C MET A 101 -9.18 -14.13 12.19
N ALA A 102 -8.08 -14.24 12.94
CA ALA A 102 -7.75 -13.24 13.96
C ALA A 102 -7.59 -11.83 13.36
N LEU A 103 -6.93 -11.71 12.20
CA LEU A 103 -6.82 -10.44 11.48
C LEU A 103 -8.17 -9.96 10.94
N ALA A 104 -9.00 -10.84 10.38
CA ALA A 104 -10.33 -10.47 9.89
C ALA A 104 -11.21 -9.85 10.99
N TRP A 105 -11.16 -10.40 12.22
CA TRP A 105 -11.86 -9.83 13.37
C TRP A 105 -11.25 -8.52 13.88
N CYS A 106 -9.93 -8.35 13.79
CA CYS A 106 -9.29 -7.05 14.05
C CYS A 106 -9.71 -5.98 13.02
N ASP A 107 -9.82 -6.35 11.75
CA ASP A 107 -10.29 -5.45 10.69
C ASP A 107 -11.77 -5.08 10.86
N GLU A 108 -12.59 -6.00 11.37
CA GLU A 108 -13.99 -5.75 11.73
C GLU A 108 -14.12 -4.60 12.74
N VAL A 109 -13.24 -4.58 13.75
CA VAL A 109 -13.18 -3.48 14.74
C VAL A 109 -12.89 -2.14 14.07
N ASN A 110 -12.01 -2.12 13.06
CA ASN A 110 -11.69 -0.90 12.32
C ASN A 110 -12.89 -0.44 11.47
N ALA A 111 -13.62 -1.36 10.84
CA ALA A 111 -14.83 -1.03 10.09
C ALA A 111 -15.93 -0.45 11.00
N LEU A 112 -16.17 -1.08 12.16
CA LEU A 112 -17.10 -0.60 13.18
C LEU A 112 -16.74 0.81 13.67
N TYR A 113 -15.47 1.03 14.02
CA TYR A 113 -14.99 2.33 14.45
C TYR A 113 -15.19 3.40 13.37
N ARG A 114 -14.86 3.08 12.11
CA ARG A 114 -15.02 4.00 10.97
C ARG A 114 -16.48 4.32 10.69
N CYS A 115 -17.41 3.36 10.83
CA CYS A 115 -18.84 3.62 10.65
C CYS A 115 -19.38 4.70 11.59
N GLY A 116 -18.79 4.91 12.77
CA GLY A 116 -19.14 6.01 13.67
C GLY A 116 -18.91 7.41 13.08
N PHE A 117 -18.02 7.58 12.11
CA PHE A 117 -17.78 8.87 11.45
C PHE A 117 -18.93 9.29 10.54
N TYR A 118 -19.71 8.33 10.06
CA TYR A 118 -20.85 8.56 9.16
C TYR A 118 -22.10 8.98 9.93
N GLN A 119 -22.10 8.90 11.26
CA GLN A 119 -23.13 9.46 12.14
C GLN A 119 -22.93 10.95 12.44
N LEU A 120 -21.79 11.53 12.05
CA LEU A 120 -21.50 12.94 12.34
C LEU A 120 -22.47 13.84 11.54
N PRO A 121 -22.97 14.95 12.12
CA PRO A 121 -23.88 15.85 11.43
C PRO A 121 -23.33 16.44 10.14
N GLN A 122 -22.00 16.53 10.04
CA GLN A 122 -21.29 16.94 8.84
C GLN A 122 -20.14 15.96 8.56
N PRO A 123 -19.93 15.55 7.30
CA PRO A 123 -18.78 14.77 6.92
C PRO A 123 -17.46 15.48 7.25
N VAL A 124 -16.51 14.74 7.82
CA VAL A 124 -15.17 15.24 8.15
C VAL A 124 -14.12 14.47 7.36
N TYR A 125 -12.99 15.10 7.08
CA TYR A 125 -11.89 14.42 6.39
C TYR A 125 -11.22 13.39 7.29
N ASP A 126 -10.61 12.36 6.69
CA ASP A 126 -9.92 11.28 7.43
C ASP A 126 -8.74 11.78 8.28
N TRP A 127 -8.23 12.99 8.04
CA TRP A 127 -7.19 13.65 8.85
C TRP A 127 -7.73 14.45 10.04
N ILE A 128 -9.05 14.53 10.20
CA ILE A 128 -9.69 15.14 11.37
C ILE A 128 -9.91 14.02 12.39
N ASP A 129 -9.28 14.15 13.55
CA ASP A 129 -9.50 13.23 14.65
C ASP A 129 -10.94 13.40 15.15
N SER A 130 -11.76 12.37 14.95
CA SER A 130 -13.06 12.24 15.60
C SER A 130 -13.05 10.99 16.47
N CYS A 131 -13.30 11.18 17.77
CA CYS A 131 -13.46 10.10 18.72
C CYS A 131 -14.70 10.42 19.56
N PRO A 132 -15.70 9.53 19.61
CA PRO A 132 -16.74 9.61 20.62
C PRO A 132 -16.11 9.69 22.01
N ASP A 133 -16.71 10.48 22.89
CA ASP A 133 -16.29 10.65 24.29
C ASP A 133 -16.64 9.41 25.12
N LEU A 134 -15.97 8.30 24.80
CA LEU A 134 -16.21 6.98 25.34
C LEU A 134 -14.86 6.23 25.49
N PRO A 135 -14.26 6.21 26.70
CA PRO A 135 -12.98 5.55 26.96
C PRO A 135 -12.92 4.08 26.55
N GLU A 136 -14.02 3.35 26.70
CA GLU A 136 -14.14 1.93 26.34
C GLU A 136 -13.87 1.72 24.85
N LEU A 137 -14.47 2.56 24.00
CA LEU A 137 -14.31 2.50 22.56
C LEU A 137 -12.86 2.79 22.14
N THR A 138 -12.21 3.75 22.81
CA THR A 138 -10.77 4.02 22.64
C THR A 138 -9.92 2.81 23.01
N LEU A 139 -10.16 2.24 24.20
CA LEU A 139 -9.40 1.10 24.70
C LEU A 139 -9.53 -0.11 23.78
N VAL A 140 -10.74 -0.41 23.32
CA VAL A 140 -11.01 -1.54 22.42
C VAL A 140 -10.34 -1.33 21.06
N LYS A 141 -10.43 -0.13 20.47
CA LYS A 141 -9.71 0.20 19.22
C LYS A 141 -8.19 0.03 19.38
N ALA A 142 -7.61 0.60 20.43
CA ALA A 142 -6.18 0.48 20.70
C ALA A 142 -5.77 -1.00 20.88
N THR A 143 -6.60 -1.79 21.56
CA THR A 143 -6.38 -3.24 21.75
C THR A 143 -6.39 -3.98 20.42
N ALA A 144 -7.36 -3.71 19.53
CA ALA A 144 -7.43 -4.34 18.21
C ALA A 144 -6.23 -4.01 17.34
N LEU A 145 -5.81 -2.73 17.31
CA LEU A 145 -4.63 -2.28 16.56
C LEU A 145 -3.33 -2.92 17.09
N CYS A 146 -3.15 -2.96 18.41
CA CYS A 146 -2.00 -3.61 19.04
C CYS A 146 -1.99 -5.13 18.81
N LEU A 147 -3.14 -5.79 18.85
CA LEU A 147 -3.28 -7.22 18.56
C LEU A 147 -2.94 -7.52 17.09
N ALA A 148 -3.49 -6.76 16.15
CA ALA A 148 -3.16 -6.88 14.73
C ALA A 148 -1.67 -6.64 14.47
N SER A 149 -1.08 -5.63 15.13
CA SER A 149 0.35 -5.34 15.08
C SER A 149 1.21 -6.56 15.46
N GLU A 150 0.85 -7.25 16.52
CA GLU A 150 1.60 -8.44 16.98
C GLU A 150 1.46 -9.63 16.01
N ILE A 151 0.25 -9.85 15.48
CA ILE A 151 0.01 -10.92 14.50
C ILE A 151 0.82 -10.63 13.23
N LEU A 152 0.76 -9.41 12.70
CA LEU A 152 1.51 -9.00 11.51
C LEU A 152 3.03 -9.05 11.72
N ALA A 153 3.51 -8.69 12.92
CA ALA A 153 4.92 -8.85 13.27
C ALA A 153 5.35 -10.33 13.25
N SER A 154 4.52 -11.25 13.75
CA SER A 154 4.80 -12.68 13.66
C SER A 154 4.78 -13.23 12.24
N LEU A 155 4.07 -12.57 11.32
CA LEU A 155 4.08 -12.86 9.88
C LEU A 155 5.27 -12.20 9.15
N GLY A 156 6.14 -11.46 9.83
CA GLY A 156 7.23 -10.71 9.19
C GLY A 156 6.78 -9.47 8.42
N ASN A 157 5.52 -9.04 8.55
CA ASN A 157 5.03 -7.79 7.98
C ASN A 157 5.33 -6.63 8.92
N SER A 158 6.62 -6.27 9.02
CA SER A 158 7.10 -5.20 9.91
C SER A 158 6.47 -3.84 9.61
N GLY A 159 6.18 -3.53 8.34
CA GLY A 159 5.63 -2.22 7.96
C GLY A 159 4.24 -2.00 8.54
N THR A 160 3.31 -2.92 8.22
CA THR A 160 1.93 -2.83 8.74
C THR A 160 1.89 -3.02 10.24
N ALA A 161 2.74 -3.90 10.79
CA ALA A 161 2.85 -4.06 12.23
C ALA A 161 3.22 -2.74 12.93
N THR A 162 4.23 -2.02 12.43
CA THR A 162 4.66 -0.73 12.99
C THR A 162 3.59 0.34 12.82
N THR A 163 2.95 0.44 11.64
CA THR A 163 1.85 1.40 11.41
C THR A 163 0.67 1.16 12.35
N ARG A 164 0.22 -0.07 12.55
CA ARG A 164 -0.89 -0.37 13.48
C ARG A 164 -0.58 0.07 14.92
N ARG A 165 0.65 -0.22 15.39
CA ARG A 165 1.09 0.22 16.73
C ARG A 165 1.20 1.75 16.82
N TRP A 166 1.71 2.39 15.77
CA TRP A 166 1.79 3.85 15.69
C TRP A 166 0.40 4.49 15.72
N ASN A 167 -0.57 3.95 14.97
CA ASN A 167 -1.93 4.48 14.93
C ASN A 167 -2.67 4.33 16.26
N ALA A 168 -2.43 3.24 17.00
CA ALA A 168 -2.94 3.09 18.36
C ALA A 168 -2.43 4.23 19.25
N HIS A 169 -1.13 4.55 19.15
CA HIS A 169 -0.53 5.65 19.89
C HIS A 169 -0.98 7.04 19.41
N LYS A 170 -1.08 7.27 18.09
CA LYS A 170 -1.53 8.55 17.53
C LYS A 170 -2.95 8.86 17.98
N THR A 171 -3.84 7.87 17.93
CA THR A 171 -5.23 7.99 18.41
C THR A 171 -5.28 8.40 19.89
N SER A 172 -4.26 8.09 20.70
CA SER A 172 -4.24 8.43 22.13
C SER A 172 -3.68 9.81 22.46
N LYS A 173 -3.06 10.53 21.51
CA LYS A 173 -2.35 11.80 21.81
C LYS A 173 -3.31 12.96 22.10
N ASN A 174 -4.43 13.02 21.41
CA ASN A 174 -5.36 14.16 21.43
C ASN A 174 -6.65 13.86 22.21
N LEU A 175 -6.65 12.83 23.06
CA LEU A 175 -7.85 12.43 23.82
C LEU A 175 -7.99 13.23 25.11
N PHE A 176 -9.23 13.35 25.59
CA PHE A 176 -9.54 13.87 26.91
C PHE A 176 -8.86 13.05 28.02
N MET A 177 -8.54 13.69 29.15
CA MET A 177 -7.82 13.07 30.26
C MET A 177 -8.46 11.77 30.77
N HIS A 178 -9.79 11.68 30.78
CA HIS A 178 -10.49 10.49 31.28
C HIS A 178 -10.39 9.28 30.34
N HIS A 179 -9.95 9.45 29.08
CA HIS A 179 -9.57 8.33 28.21
C HIS A 179 -8.20 7.73 28.57
N GLN A 180 -7.33 8.48 29.26
CA GLN A 180 -5.95 8.08 29.61
C GLN A 180 -5.94 7.12 30.81
N THR A 181 -6.61 5.98 30.65
CA THR A 181 -6.70 4.96 31.71
C THR A 181 -5.41 4.14 31.80
N ALA A 182 -5.14 3.54 32.97
CA ALA A 182 -4.02 2.62 33.15
C ALA A 182 -4.07 1.43 32.17
N ALA A 183 -5.30 0.95 31.86
CA ALA A 183 -5.51 -0.10 30.88
C ALA A 183 -5.08 0.32 29.47
N LEU A 184 -5.40 1.55 29.05
CA LEU A 184 -4.97 2.09 27.77
C LEU A 184 -3.43 2.17 27.70
N HIS A 185 -2.78 2.72 28.72
CA HIS A 185 -1.32 2.81 28.76
C HIS A 185 -0.63 1.45 28.69
N ALA A 186 -1.18 0.43 29.38
CA ALA A 186 -0.67 -0.93 29.34
C ALA A 186 -0.75 -1.53 27.91
N VAL A 187 -1.85 -1.29 27.19
CA VAL A 187 -2.02 -1.75 25.80
C VAL A 187 -1.10 -1.02 24.82
N LEU A 188 -0.92 0.30 25.00
CA LEU A 188 -0.10 1.11 24.10
C LEU A 188 1.38 0.76 24.15
N ASN A 189 1.90 0.41 25.34
CA ASN A 189 3.29 -0.01 25.57
C ASN A 189 4.33 0.82 24.78
N PRO A 190 4.68 2.03 25.24
CA PRO A 190 5.60 2.94 24.53
C PRO A 190 6.97 2.34 24.20
N ALA A 191 7.47 1.43 25.04
CA ALA A 191 8.76 0.77 24.81
C ALA A 191 8.69 -0.14 23.58
N LEU A 192 7.63 -0.94 23.45
CA LEU A 192 7.42 -1.77 22.28
C LEU A 192 7.20 -0.93 21.03
N ARG A 193 6.41 0.16 21.12
CA ARG A 193 6.25 1.12 20.02
C ARG A 193 7.60 1.64 19.54
N ASN A 194 8.46 2.12 20.44
CA ASN A 194 9.77 2.66 20.07
C ASN A 194 10.64 1.60 19.37
N ARG A 195 10.68 0.37 19.89
CA ARG A 195 11.38 -0.75 19.25
C ARG A 195 10.86 -1.03 17.84
N MET A 196 9.56 -0.88 17.58
CA MET A 196 8.98 -1.08 16.26
C MET A 196 9.32 0.05 15.27
N LEU A 197 9.50 1.29 15.76
CA LEU A 197 9.94 2.42 14.94
C LEU A 197 11.42 2.31 14.51
N GLU A 198 12.20 1.47 15.18
CA GLU A 198 13.59 1.16 14.80
C GLU A 198 13.69 0.15 13.66
N LEU A 199 12.60 -0.57 13.36
CA LEU A 199 12.57 -1.57 12.31
C LEU A 199 12.73 -0.93 10.91
N ARG A 200 13.07 -1.78 9.96
CA ARG A 200 12.96 -1.49 8.52
C ARG A 200 11.85 -2.34 7.94
N HIS A 201 11.42 -2.04 6.71
CA HIS A 201 10.22 -2.63 6.14
C HIS A 201 10.42 -3.16 4.70
N PRO A 202 10.67 -4.46 4.50
CA PRO A 202 10.72 -5.51 5.52
C PRO A 202 11.98 -5.37 6.38
N ASP A 203 11.96 -5.87 7.62
CA ASP A 203 13.16 -5.88 8.45
C ASP A 203 14.17 -6.87 7.84
N PRO A 204 15.38 -6.44 7.45
CA PRO A 204 16.38 -7.34 6.88
C PRO A 204 16.79 -8.46 7.84
N ASN A 205 16.61 -8.27 9.14
CA ASN A 205 16.91 -9.25 10.18
C ASN A 205 15.75 -10.18 10.51
N ALA A 206 14.55 -9.94 9.96
CA ALA A 206 13.42 -10.82 10.19
C ALA A 206 13.74 -12.24 9.69
N PRO A 207 13.48 -13.27 10.51
CA PRO A 207 13.68 -14.65 10.09
C PRO A 207 12.67 -15.00 8.99
N LEU A 208 13.18 -15.37 7.82
CA LEU A 208 12.37 -15.88 6.72
C LEU A 208 11.90 -17.34 6.96
N SER A 209 12.39 -17.97 8.03
CA SER A 209 12.12 -19.34 8.41
C SER A 209 10.85 -19.54 9.25
N ALA A 210 10.13 -18.45 9.61
CA ALA A 210 8.81 -18.60 10.19
C ALA A 210 7.90 -19.30 9.17
N GLY A 211 7.30 -20.44 9.56
CA GLY A 211 6.49 -21.25 8.66
C GLY A 211 5.46 -20.40 7.91
N ARG A 212 5.34 -20.63 6.59
CA ARG A 212 4.40 -19.91 5.73
C ARG A 212 2.98 -20.13 6.25
N VAL A 213 2.26 -19.06 6.52
CA VAL A 213 0.82 -19.13 6.80
C VAL A 213 0.08 -19.09 5.47
N SER A 214 -0.53 -20.23 5.11
CA SER A 214 -1.33 -20.36 3.90
C SER A 214 -2.39 -19.26 3.85
N GLY A 215 -2.66 -18.71 2.67
CA GLY A 215 -3.62 -17.62 2.50
C GLY A 215 -3.11 -16.22 2.85
N LEU A 216 -2.09 -16.06 3.72
CA LEU A 216 -1.55 -14.74 4.13
C LEU A 216 -0.15 -14.44 3.56
N GLN A 217 0.56 -15.47 3.10
CA GLN A 217 1.93 -15.33 2.61
C GLN A 217 2.14 -16.22 1.38
N VAL A 218 2.98 -15.75 0.47
CA VAL A 218 3.43 -16.48 -0.71
C VAL A 218 4.95 -16.36 -0.81
N ARG A 219 5.65 -17.35 -1.35
CA ARG A 219 7.09 -17.22 -1.59
C ARG A 219 7.33 -16.42 -2.85
N GLY A 220 8.42 -15.67 -2.88
CA GLY A 220 8.89 -15.03 -4.09
C GLY A 220 10.39 -14.82 -4.07
N SER A 221 10.90 -14.36 -5.21
CA SER A 221 12.30 -14.11 -5.45
C SER A 221 12.44 -12.84 -6.27
N TRP A 222 13.33 -11.95 -5.83
CA TRP A 222 13.73 -10.78 -6.59
C TRP A 222 15.08 -11.05 -7.25
N SER A 223 15.07 -11.22 -8.57
CA SER A 223 16.29 -11.42 -9.36
C SER A 223 16.72 -10.10 -9.99
N ARG A 224 17.91 -9.62 -9.64
CA ARG A 224 18.48 -8.46 -10.32
C ARG A 224 19.02 -8.87 -11.68
N LEU A 225 18.54 -8.22 -12.72
CA LEU A 225 19.01 -8.46 -14.08
C LEU A 225 20.26 -7.62 -14.37
N SER A 226 21.22 -8.26 -15.04
CA SER A 226 22.37 -7.57 -15.60
C SER A 226 21.91 -6.86 -16.86
N ILE A 227 21.98 -5.53 -16.84
CA ILE A 227 21.78 -4.69 -18.01
C ILE A 227 23.15 -4.24 -18.51
N GLY A 228 23.34 -4.20 -19.82
CA GLY A 228 24.56 -3.61 -20.38
C GLY A 228 24.66 -2.12 -20.03
N LYS A 229 25.90 -1.63 -19.97
CA LYS A 229 26.19 -0.24 -19.57
C LYS A 229 26.14 0.75 -20.75
N LEU A 230 25.89 0.28 -21.97
CA LEU A 230 25.92 1.11 -23.16
C LEU A 230 24.57 1.82 -23.34
N GLY A 231 24.60 3.14 -23.17
CA GLY A 231 23.43 4.01 -23.31
C GLY A 231 22.38 3.85 -22.22
N GLY A 232 21.35 4.69 -22.27
CA GLY A 232 20.14 4.52 -21.48
C GLY A 232 20.08 5.22 -20.12
N PRO A 233 18.97 5.04 -19.39
CA PRO A 233 18.71 5.64 -18.09
C PRO A 233 19.42 4.90 -16.92
N THR A 234 20.65 4.44 -17.12
CA THR A 234 21.39 3.61 -16.15
C THR A 234 21.85 4.37 -14.90
N ASP A 235 22.00 5.70 -14.99
CA ASP A 235 22.36 6.57 -13.86
C ASP A 235 21.25 6.71 -12.82
N GLY A 236 20.06 6.25 -13.19
CA GLY A 236 18.89 6.18 -12.36
C GLY A 236 17.92 7.33 -12.55
N ARG A 237 16.66 7.02 -12.28
CA ARG A 237 15.54 7.86 -12.65
C ARG A 237 14.41 7.74 -11.63
N GLU A 238 13.73 8.85 -11.39
CA GLU A 238 12.52 8.95 -10.57
C GLU A 238 11.42 9.68 -11.32
N ALA A 239 10.16 9.49 -10.89
CA ALA A 239 8.97 10.11 -11.46
C ALA A 239 8.87 10.02 -13.00
N PHE A 240 9.31 8.90 -13.58
CA PHE A 240 9.25 8.60 -15.02
C PHE A 240 8.07 7.68 -15.34
N ALA A 241 7.67 7.63 -16.61
CA ALA A 241 6.73 6.64 -17.12
C ALA A 241 7.46 5.39 -17.60
N SER A 242 6.88 4.21 -17.35
CA SER A 242 7.42 2.94 -17.81
C SER A 242 6.33 1.93 -18.12
N PHE A 243 6.54 1.12 -19.14
CA PHE A 243 5.62 0.07 -19.57
C PHE A 243 6.36 -1.01 -20.35
N ILE A 244 5.72 -2.17 -20.55
CA ILE A 244 6.24 -3.25 -21.39
C ILE A 244 5.29 -3.49 -22.56
N TRP A 245 5.85 -3.65 -23.76
CA TRP A 245 5.13 -4.09 -24.95
C TRP A 245 6.01 -5.05 -25.74
N ASN A 246 5.45 -6.21 -26.12
CA ASN A 246 6.15 -7.29 -26.84
C ASN A 246 7.54 -7.59 -26.25
N SER A 247 7.59 -7.85 -24.93
CA SER A 247 8.83 -8.13 -24.19
C SER A 247 9.92 -7.05 -24.31
N HIS A 248 9.54 -5.80 -24.60
CA HIS A 248 10.45 -4.65 -24.51
C HIS A 248 10.01 -3.71 -23.40
N LEU A 249 10.96 -3.32 -22.54
CA LEU A 249 10.77 -2.31 -21.52
C LEU A 249 10.99 -0.92 -22.11
N TYR A 250 10.02 -0.02 -21.91
CA TYR A 250 10.09 1.37 -22.31
C TYR A 250 10.20 2.27 -21.07
N VAL A 251 11.06 3.28 -21.14
CA VAL A 251 11.27 4.28 -20.07
C VAL A 251 11.23 5.67 -20.69
N ALA A 252 10.35 6.55 -20.17
CA ALA A 252 10.13 7.89 -20.72
C ALA A 252 10.11 8.97 -19.62
N GLY A 253 10.79 10.10 -19.87
CA GLY A 253 10.74 11.26 -18.98
C GLY A 253 11.38 11.04 -17.60
N GLY A 254 10.94 11.78 -16.60
CA GLY A 254 11.46 11.74 -15.22
C GLY A 254 12.70 12.58 -14.99
N ARG A 255 13.39 12.33 -13.88
CA ARG A 255 14.59 13.09 -13.46
C ARG A 255 15.57 12.21 -12.68
N THR A 256 16.81 12.69 -12.50
CA THR A 256 17.84 11.99 -11.72
C THR A 256 17.92 12.46 -10.26
N CYS A 257 17.40 13.64 -9.96
CA CYS A 257 17.19 14.14 -8.60
C CYS A 257 16.21 15.32 -8.64
N SER A 258 15.87 15.89 -7.47
CA SER A 258 14.98 17.05 -7.35
C SER A 258 15.40 18.25 -8.20
N ASN A 259 16.70 18.42 -8.43
CA ASN A 259 17.29 19.54 -9.19
C ASN A 259 17.45 19.23 -10.69
N GLY A 260 17.06 18.03 -11.15
CA GLY A 260 17.22 17.58 -12.52
C GLY A 260 18.49 16.75 -12.76
N PRO A 261 18.91 16.58 -14.04
CA PRO A 261 18.23 17.06 -15.24
C PRO A 261 16.80 16.49 -15.38
N PHE A 262 15.93 17.24 -16.06
CA PHE A 262 14.56 16.82 -16.38
C PHE A 262 14.54 16.24 -17.79
N HIS A 263 14.29 14.94 -17.87
CA HIS A 263 14.39 14.19 -19.11
C HIS A 263 13.11 14.29 -19.92
N ARG A 264 13.24 14.20 -21.25
CA ARG A 264 12.13 14.10 -22.23
C ARG A 264 12.37 13.02 -23.27
N ASP A 265 13.44 12.24 -23.08
CA ASP A 265 13.82 11.12 -23.92
C ASP A 265 12.90 9.91 -23.68
N ILE A 266 12.89 9.00 -24.65
CA ILE A 266 12.33 7.67 -24.52
C ILE A 266 13.43 6.65 -24.83
N TRP A 267 13.48 5.59 -24.03
CA TRP A 267 14.39 4.46 -24.20
C TRP A 267 13.62 3.15 -24.28
N LYS A 268 14.16 2.19 -25.02
CA LYS A 268 13.63 0.82 -25.19
C LYS A 268 14.74 -0.19 -24.89
N LEU A 269 14.42 -1.25 -24.15
CA LEU A 269 15.31 -2.38 -23.83
C LEU A 269 14.61 -3.69 -24.16
N ASP A 270 15.27 -4.58 -24.89
CA ASP A 270 14.79 -5.96 -25.11
C ASP A 270 14.99 -6.78 -23.82
N LEU A 271 13.91 -7.32 -23.26
CA LEU A 271 13.97 -8.11 -22.03
C LEU A 271 14.47 -9.54 -22.24
N ASN A 272 14.47 -10.02 -23.50
CA ASN A 272 15.08 -11.30 -23.85
C ASN A 272 16.60 -11.18 -23.98
N ASN A 273 17.09 -10.00 -24.39
CA ASN A 273 18.50 -9.70 -24.46
C ASN A 273 18.82 -8.27 -23.93
N PRO A 274 18.95 -8.09 -22.61
CA PRO A 274 19.07 -6.76 -21.97
C PRO A 274 20.47 -6.14 -22.08
N ASP A 275 21.15 -6.32 -23.22
CA ASP A 275 22.53 -5.89 -23.44
C ASP A 275 22.66 -4.40 -23.81
N GLU A 276 21.65 -3.81 -24.46
CA GLU A 276 21.76 -2.43 -24.96
C GLU A 276 20.43 -1.68 -24.91
N TRP A 277 20.49 -0.43 -24.43
CA TRP A 277 19.37 0.49 -24.50
C TRP A 277 19.34 1.20 -25.85
N ARG A 278 18.19 1.16 -26.53
CA ARG A 278 17.96 1.95 -27.74
C ARG A 278 17.19 3.21 -27.44
N ARG A 279 17.73 4.37 -27.84
CA ARG A 279 17.03 5.65 -27.76
C ARG A 279 15.97 5.75 -28.84
N LEU A 280 14.81 6.27 -28.48
CA LEU A 280 13.66 6.55 -29.35
C LEU A 280 13.48 8.07 -29.50
N PRO A 281 12.63 8.54 -30.42
CA PRO A 281 12.35 9.96 -30.57
C PRO A 281 11.87 10.61 -29.26
N ASP A 282 12.53 11.69 -28.88
CA ASP A 282 12.16 12.48 -27.70
C ASP A 282 10.71 12.99 -27.80
N TYR A 283 10.09 13.25 -26.65
CA TYR A 283 8.74 13.79 -26.59
C TYR A 283 8.67 15.19 -27.23
N PRO A 284 7.87 15.39 -28.30
CA PRO A 284 8.04 16.50 -29.24
C PRO A 284 7.48 17.83 -28.75
N ILE A 285 6.61 17.81 -27.74
CA ILE A 285 6.03 19.05 -27.22
C ILE A 285 7.11 19.79 -26.40
N PRO A 286 7.31 21.10 -26.55
CA PRO A 286 8.26 21.85 -25.74
C PRO A 286 7.92 21.86 -24.24
N LEU A 287 8.95 21.91 -23.39
CA LEU A 287 8.82 21.98 -21.93
C LEU A 287 7.91 23.14 -21.46
N GLN A 288 7.97 24.28 -22.14
CA GLN A 288 7.19 25.48 -21.84
C GLN A 288 5.69 25.30 -22.10
N ILE A 289 5.32 24.33 -22.94
CA ILE A 289 3.92 24.07 -23.32
C ILE A 289 3.33 22.94 -22.48
N SER A 290 4.04 21.82 -22.35
CA SER A 290 3.52 20.64 -21.64
C SER A 290 3.85 20.64 -20.15
N GLY A 291 4.84 21.43 -19.71
CA GLY A 291 5.48 21.24 -18.41
C GLY A 291 6.50 20.09 -18.41
N ARG A 292 7.04 19.83 -17.22
CA ARG A 292 8.05 18.79 -16.97
C ARG A 292 7.39 17.41 -17.07
N PHE A 293 8.04 16.48 -17.77
CA PHE A 293 7.59 15.09 -17.86
C PHE A 293 7.94 14.36 -16.56
N ILE A 294 7.24 14.68 -15.46
CA ILE A 294 7.48 14.18 -14.11
C ILE A 294 6.14 13.74 -13.55
N GLY A 295 6.06 12.51 -13.05
CA GLY A 295 4.83 11.98 -12.46
C GLY A 295 3.72 11.77 -13.51
N TRP A 296 4.07 11.72 -14.79
CA TRP A 296 3.14 11.33 -15.83
C TRP A 296 3.19 9.82 -16.03
N THR A 297 2.07 9.24 -16.41
CA THR A 297 1.92 7.81 -16.66
C THR A 297 1.66 7.60 -18.14
N MET A 298 2.30 6.59 -18.72
CA MET A 298 1.99 6.09 -20.06
C MET A 298 1.33 4.72 -19.95
N LEU A 299 0.24 4.51 -20.68
CA LEU A 299 -0.50 3.25 -20.65
C LEU A 299 -0.55 2.62 -22.03
N ILE A 300 -0.47 1.29 -22.08
CA ILE A 300 -0.61 0.55 -23.32
C ILE A 300 -2.09 0.37 -23.64
N HIS A 301 -2.45 0.70 -24.87
CA HIS A 301 -3.74 0.38 -25.45
C HIS A 301 -3.52 -0.02 -26.91
N ASN A 302 -3.85 -1.28 -27.22
CA ASN A 302 -3.52 -1.92 -28.50
C ASN A 302 -2.01 -1.80 -28.82
N ASP A 303 -1.66 -1.23 -29.97
CA ASP A 303 -0.28 -1.01 -30.42
C ASP A 303 0.23 0.42 -30.13
N THR A 304 -0.38 1.10 -29.16
CA THR A 304 -0.03 2.48 -28.81
C THR A 304 0.22 2.65 -27.32
N ALA A 305 1.13 3.57 -26.99
CA ALA A 305 1.30 4.06 -25.63
C ALA A 305 0.69 5.46 -25.50
N LEU A 306 -0.29 5.60 -24.61
CA LEU A 306 -1.07 6.82 -24.40
C LEU A 306 -0.47 7.61 -23.23
N LEU A 307 -0.13 8.87 -23.47
CA LEU A 307 0.39 9.80 -22.45
C LEU A 307 -0.67 10.85 -22.13
N PHE A 308 -1.08 10.87 -20.86
CA PHE A 308 -1.98 11.88 -20.32
C PHE A 308 -1.19 12.95 -19.55
N THR A 309 -1.49 14.23 -19.81
CA THR A 309 -0.83 15.36 -19.16
C THR A 309 -1.80 16.41 -18.60
N GLY A 310 -3.11 16.14 -18.58
CA GLY A 310 -4.17 17.11 -18.26
C GLY A 310 -4.49 18.12 -19.37
N ARG A 311 -3.87 18.03 -20.55
CA ARG A 311 -4.19 18.85 -21.72
C ARG A 311 -5.42 18.29 -22.46
N PRO A 312 -6.11 19.08 -23.32
CA PRO A 312 -7.22 18.61 -24.17
C PRO A 312 -6.77 17.71 -25.34
N THR A 313 -5.67 16.99 -25.15
CA THR A 313 -5.07 16.07 -26.09
C THR A 313 -4.45 14.92 -25.30
N ILE A 314 -4.60 13.69 -25.80
CA ILE A 314 -3.75 12.56 -25.41
C ILE A 314 -2.60 12.49 -26.40
N ASP A 315 -1.36 12.51 -25.92
CA ASP A 315 -0.22 12.27 -26.80
C ASP A 315 -0.07 10.76 -27.00
N VAL A 316 0.14 10.34 -28.24
CA VAL A 316 0.14 8.93 -28.62
C VAL A 316 1.52 8.58 -29.16
N PHE A 317 2.15 7.56 -28.60
CA PHE A 317 3.36 6.97 -29.15
C PHE A 317 3.01 5.64 -29.81
N ASP A 318 3.07 5.59 -31.14
CA ASP A 318 2.83 4.37 -31.91
C ASP A 318 4.03 3.42 -31.72
N LEU A 319 3.78 2.22 -31.20
CA LEU A 319 4.85 1.28 -30.83
C LEU A 319 5.40 0.50 -32.03
N LYS A 320 4.68 0.48 -33.15
CA LYS A 320 5.10 -0.15 -34.41
C LYS A 320 5.94 0.79 -35.25
N THR A 321 5.52 2.05 -35.37
CA THR A 321 6.21 3.06 -36.19
C THR A 321 7.21 3.89 -35.38
N GLU A 322 7.12 3.84 -34.04
CA GLU A 322 7.94 4.58 -33.07
C GLU A 322 7.88 6.09 -33.29
N LYS A 323 6.68 6.57 -33.60
CA LYS A 323 6.38 7.98 -33.87
C LYS A 323 5.35 8.53 -32.90
N TRP A 324 5.51 9.80 -32.58
CA TRP A 324 4.55 10.57 -31.82
C TRP A 324 3.44 11.11 -32.72
N SER A 325 2.22 11.08 -32.20
CA SER A 325 1.04 11.76 -32.72
C SER A 325 0.21 12.29 -31.54
N SER A 326 -0.97 12.84 -31.81
CA SER A 326 -1.89 13.29 -30.77
C SER A 326 -3.34 13.00 -31.13
N LEU A 327 -4.11 12.60 -30.13
CA LEU A 327 -5.55 12.47 -30.19
C LEU A 327 -6.17 13.70 -29.54
N LYS A 328 -6.89 14.51 -30.32
CA LYS A 328 -7.65 15.64 -29.79
C LYS A 328 -8.84 15.12 -28.99
N THR A 329 -9.05 15.68 -27.81
CA THR A 329 -10.19 15.32 -26.96
C THR A 329 -11.11 16.50 -26.71
N THR A 330 -12.34 16.22 -26.32
CA THR A 330 -13.37 17.22 -26.01
C THR A 330 -13.91 17.01 -24.61
N TYR A 331 -14.47 18.08 -24.03
CA TYR A 331 -15.16 18.04 -22.76
C TYR A 331 -16.24 19.12 -22.78
N ALA A 332 -17.45 18.77 -22.34
CA ALA A 332 -18.56 19.70 -22.20
C ALA A 332 -18.99 19.70 -20.73
N PRO A 333 -18.67 20.76 -19.95
CA PRO A 333 -19.03 20.80 -18.54
C PRO A 333 -20.54 20.81 -18.34
N THR A 334 -21.01 20.00 -17.42
CA THR A 334 -22.38 20.07 -16.87
C THR A 334 -22.42 21.06 -15.70
N SER A 335 -23.62 21.41 -15.23
CA SER A 335 -23.78 22.23 -14.01
C SER A 335 -23.11 21.58 -12.80
N ALA A 336 -23.26 20.26 -12.64
CA ALA A 336 -22.63 19.52 -11.54
C ALA A 336 -21.09 19.56 -11.61
N ASP A 337 -20.51 19.69 -12.81
CA ASP A 337 -19.06 19.82 -12.98
C ASP A 337 -18.57 21.20 -12.56
N ILE A 338 -19.33 22.24 -12.88
CA ILE A 338 -19.06 23.62 -12.46
C ILE A 338 -19.12 23.68 -10.92
N ASP A 339 -20.12 23.07 -10.30
CA ASP A 339 -20.24 22.96 -8.84
C ASP A 339 -19.07 22.17 -8.21
N ALA A 340 -18.54 21.19 -8.94
CA ALA A 340 -17.35 20.43 -8.55
C ALA A 340 -16.03 21.22 -8.74
N GLY A 341 -16.10 22.47 -9.19
CA GLY A 341 -14.97 23.38 -9.35
C GLY A 341 -14.35 23.42 -10.75
N VAL A 342 -15.03 22.87 -11.76
CA VAL A 342 -14.59 23.03 -13.16
C VAL A 342 -14.78 24.48 -13.59
N VAL A 343 -13.71 25.07 -14.10
CA VAL A 343 -13.68 26.45 -14.60
C VAL A 343 -13.18 26.47 -16.03
N ASP A 344 -13.52 27.52 -16.79
CA ASP A 344 -13.02 27.75 -18.15
C ASP A 344 -13.26 26.58 -19.12
N GLY A 345 -14.30 25.76 -18.85
CA GLY A 345 -14.69 24.63 -19.69
C GLY A 345 -13.72 23.46 -19.71
N TRP A 346 -12.76 23.37 -18.77
CA TRP A 346 -11.79 22.27 -18.73
C TRP A 346 -11.48 21.82 -17.29
N PRO A 347 -11.50 20.50 -17.00
CA PRO A 347 -11.45 20.01 -15.63
C PRO A 347 -10.06 20.07 -14.98
N TRP A 348 -8.99 20.26 -15.77
CA TRP A 348 -7.62 20.41 -15.27
C TRP A 348 -7.11 21.85 -15.43
N PRO A 349 -7.17 22.69 -14.38
CA PRO A 349 -6.65 24.05 -14.41
C PRO A 349 -5.21 24.12 -14.91
N ASN A 350 -4.91 25.13 -15.73
CA ASN A 350 -3.64 25.31 -16.45
C ASN A 350 -3.28 24.16 -17.41
N LYS A 351 -4.23 23.27 -17.71
CA LYS A 351 -4.07 22.16 -18.67
C LYS A 351 -2.89 21.24 -18.29
N MET A 352 -2.72 21.00 -17.00
CA MET A 352 -1.60 20.22 -16.44
C MET A 352 -2.13 19.29 -15.36
N SER A 353 -1.71 18.02 -15.39
CA SER A 353 -1.84 17.06 -14.29
C SER A 353 -0.52 16.29 -14.12
N CYS A 354 -0.20 15.91 -12.89
CA CYS A 354 0.87 14.99 -12.54
C CYS A 354 0.46 14.13 -11.35
N ASP A 355 1.16 13.01 -11.16
CA ASP A 355 0.97 12.09 -10.04
C ASP A 355 -0.43 11.47 -9.96
N ALA A 356 -1.14 11.47 -11.10
CA ALA A 356 -2.46 10.88 -11.27
C ALA A 356 -2.38 9.36 -11.35
N THR A 357 -3.41 8.69 -10.83
CA THR A 357 -3.64 7.26 -11.07
C THR A 357 -4.43 7.11 -12.35
N ILE A 358 -3.89 6.37 -13.31
CA ILE A 358 -4.50 6.19 -14.62
C ILE A 358 -4.63 4.70 -14.92
N VAL A 359 -5.81 4.29 -15.39
CA VAL A 359 -6.14 2.90 -15.73
C VAL A 359 -6.85 2.86 -17.08
N VAL A 360 -6.57 1.85 -17.90
CA VAL A 360 -7.35 1.56 -19.13
C VAL A 360 -8.23 0.34 -18.89
N ALA A 361 -9.52 0.43 -19.26
CA ALA A 361 -10.46 -0.68 -19.31
C ALA A 361 -11.53 -0.41 -20.39
N ASP A 362 -11.90 -1.42 -21.16
CA ASP A 362 -12.97 -1.37 -22.19
C ASP A 362 -12.92 -0.11 -23.10
N ASP A 363 -11.79 0.11 -23.77
CA ASP A 363 -11.55 1.26 -24.66
C ASP A 363 -11.74 2.64 -23.99
N LYS A 364 -11.59 2.69 -22.67
CA LYS A 364 -11.69 3.91 -21.87
C LYS A 364 -10.47 4.13 -21.00
N ILE A 365 -10.11 5.39 -20.81
CA ILE A 365 -9.14 5.81 -19.78
C ILE A 365 -9.90 6.33 -18.58
N TYR A 366 -9.59 5.77 -17.41
CA TYR A 366 -10.02 6.27 -16.11
C TYR A 366 -8.86 7.02 -15.46
N VAL A 367 -9.11 8.27 -15.06
CA VAL A 367 -8.12 9.11 -14.37
C VAL A 367 -8.67 9.46 -13.00
N PHE A 368 -8.06 8.92 -11.93
CA PHE A 368 -8.27 9.39 -10.55
C PHE A 368 -7.08 10.25 -10.19
N ASP A 369 -7.32 11.54 -10.03
CA ASP A 369 -6.26 12.50 -10.30
C ASP A 369 -5.32 12.73 -9.11
N GLY A 370 -4.21 13.41 -9.39
CA GLY A 370 -3.14 13.76 -8.47
C GLY A 370 -3.07 15.27 -8.24
N ALA A 371 -1.98 15.88 -8.68
CA ALA A 371 -1.78 17.32 -8.60
C ALA A 371 -1.99 18.00 -9.96
N HIS A 372 -2.45 19.24 -9.95
CA HIS A 372 -2.65 20.07 -11.15
C HIS A 372 -2.34 21.54 -10.85
N GLY A 373 -2.46 22.41 -11.86
CA GLY A 373 -2.00 23.81 -11.78
C GLY A 373 -2.68 24.72 -10.74
N ARG A 374 -3.72 24.26 -10.04
CA ARG A 374 -4.40 24.98 -8.95
C ARG A 374 -4.55 24.16 -7.66
N SER A 375 -4.10 22.91 -7.65
CA SER A 375 -3.98 22.14 -6.43
C SER A 375 -2.78 21.22 -6.50
N ILE A 376 -1.74 21.55 -5.74
CA ILE A 376 -0.52 20.72 -5.68
C ILE A 376 -0.56 19.69 -4.54
N MET A 377 -1.52 19.85 -3.61
CA MET A 377 -1.74 18.94 -2.48
C MET A 377 -2.31 17.59 -2.91
N GLY A 378 -3.02 17.56 -4.04
CA GLY A 378 -3.79 16.41 -4.52
C GLY A 378 -5.27 16.76 -4.66
N CYS A 379 -5.98 16.13 -5.58
CA CYS A 379 -7.43 16.23 -5.69
C CYS A 379 -8.07 14.83 -5.70
N ASN A 380 -9.39 14.75 -5.81
CA ASN A 380 -10.10 13.49 -5.96
C ASN A 380 -10.97 13.47 -7.22
N LEU A 381 -10.65 14.32 -8.19
CA LEU A 381 -11.31 14.38 -9.47
C LEU A 381 -11.19 13.01 -10.16
N PHE A 382 -12.33 12.42 -10.52
CA PHE A 382 -12.37 11.15 -11.23
C PHE A 382 -13.04 11.33 -12.59
N MET A 383 -12.30 11.03 -13.66
CA MET A 383 -12.68 11.30 -15.05
C MET A 383 -12.64 10.02 -15.88
N GLU A 384 -13.49 9.96 -16.90
CA GLU A 384 -13.48 8.93 -17.94
C GLU A 384 -13.27 9.59 -19.31
N LEU A 385 -12.35 9.06 -20.11
CA LEU A 385 -12.23 9.34 -21.55
C LEU A 385 -12.67 8.11 -22.33
N ASP A 386 -13.64 8.29 -23.21
CA ASP A 386 -13.96 7.32 -24.24
C ASP A 386 -12.98 7.48 -25.41
N LEU A 387 -12.16 6.45 -25.67
CA LEU A 387 -11.12 6.51 -26.70
C LEU A 387 -11.68 6.47 -28.13
N THR A 388 -12.92 6.00 -28.30
CA THR A 388 -13.58 5.95 -29.60
C THR A 388 -14.08 7.33 -30.00
N THR A 389 -14.70 8.05 -29.06
CA THR A 389 -15.29 9.38 -29.31
C THR A 389 -14.34 10.53 -28.98
N GLY A 390 -13.27 10.27 -28.23
CA GLY A 390 -12.36 11.30 -27.73
C GLY A 390 -13.03 12.24 -26.71
N THR A 391 -14.13 11.82 -26.08
CA THR A 391 -14.91 12.69 -25.19
C THR A 391 -14.68 12.33 -23.72
N TRP A 392 -14.34 13.35 -22.94
CA TRP A 392 -14.24 13.25 -21.48
C TRP A 392 -15.59 13.46 -20.81
N ARG A 393 -15.79 12.79 -19.67
CA ARG A 393 -16.84 13.10 -18.70
C ARG A 393 -16.33 12.96 -17.27
N ARG A 394 -16.88 13.75 -16.36
CA ARG A 394 -16.62 13.57 -14.92
C ARG A 394 -17.49 12.43 -14.38
N LEU A 395 -16.90 11.60 -13.53
CA LEU A 395 -17.57 10.51 -12.83
C LEU A 395 -17.89 10.89 -11.38
N SER A 396 -16.93 11.48 -10.67
CA SER A 396 -17.07 11.86 -9.25
C SER A 396 -16.00 12.86 -8.82
N GLY A 397 -16.09 13.30 -7.56
CA GLY A 397 -15.06 14.11 -6.90
C GLY A 397 -14.96 15.53 -7.43
N TYR A 398 -13.90 16.22 -7.00
CA TYR A 398 -13.78 17.67 -7.11
C TYR A 398 -12.43 18.09 -7.68
N VAL A 399 -12.44 19.19 -8.44
CA VAL A 399 -11.20 19.82 -8.96
C VAL A 399 -10.36 20.37 -7.81
N ARG A 400 -10.97 20.78 -6.70
CA ARG A 400 -10.27 21.17 -5.47
C ARG A 400 -10.97 20.54 -4.28
N ALA A 401 -10.21 20.20 -3.24
CA ALA A 401 -10.77 19.71 -1.99
C ALA A 401 -11.87 20.66 -1.47
N PRO A 402 -13.12 20.21 -1.31
CA PRO A 402 -14.21 21.04 -0.78
C PRO A 402 -13.99 21.40 0.70
N GLN A 403 -14.73 22.37 1.23
CA GLN A 403 -14.66 22.74 2.66
C GLN A 403 -15.05 21.59 3.59
N ILE A 404 -16.12 20.89 3.21
CA ILE A 404 -16.69 19.75 3.93
C ILE A 404 -16.30 18.50 3.15
N ALA A 405 -15.98 17.41 3.85
CA ALA A 405 -15.62 16.15 3.17
C ALA A 405 -16.81 15.56 2.40
N ASP A 406 -16.50 14.65 1.49
CA ASP A 406 -17.51 13.84 0.79
C ASP A 406 -17.20 12.36 1.03
N TYR A 407 -18.09 11.71 1.77
CA TYR A 407 -17.98 10.29 2.11
C TYR A 407 -18.34 9.35 0.96
N SER A 408 -18.94 9.87 -0.11
CA SER A 408 -19.33 9.09 -1.28
C SER A 408 -18.18 8.80 -2.24
N CYS A 409 -17.01 9.44 -2.06
CA CYS A 409 -15.84 9.23 -2.90
C CYS A 409 -14.54 9.23 -2.08
N PRO A 410 -13.41 8.76 -2.66
CA PRO A 410 -12.12 8.82 -2.00
C PRO A 410 -11.72 10.28 -1.70
N SER A 411 -11.08 10.51 -0.56
CA SER A 411 -10.55 11.84 -0.23
C SER A 411 -9.44 12.31 -1.19
N PRO A 412 -9.23 13.63 -1.36
CA PRO A 412 -8.16 14.21 -2.18
C PRO A 412 -6.78 13.61 -1.90
N ARG A 413 -6.03 13.28 -2.96
CA ARG A 413 -4.71 12.66 -2.86
C ARG A 413 -3.94 12.72 -4.18
N LYS A 414 -2.67 12.34 -4.13
CA LYS A 414 -1.83 12.07 -5.31
C LYS A 414 -0.99 10.81 -5.08
N THR A 415 -0.42 10.27 -6.15
CA THR A 415 0.48 9.10 -6.13
C THR A 415 -0.14 7.85 -5.47
N ALA A 416 -1.45 7.69 -5.64
CA ALA A 416 -2.16 6.45 -5.28
C ALA A 416 -1.80 5.33 -6.28
N ALA A 417 -2.04 4.08 -5.87
CA ALA A 417 -1.98 2.95 -6.79
C ALA A 417 -3.37 2.64 -7.35
N GLY A 418 -3.45 2.14 -8.57
CA GLY A 418 -4.73 1.71 -9.13
C GLY A 418 -4.63 0.72 -10.29
N TRP A 419 -5.67 -0.07 -10.46
CA TRP A 419 -5.75 -1.09 -11.51
C TRP A 419 -7.20 -1.41 -11.83
N ALA A 420 -7.45 -1.99 -13.00
CA ALA A 420 -8.77 -2.53 -13.35
C ALA A 420 -8.86 -4.00 -12.90
N SER A 421 -10.08 -4.44 -12.57
CA SER A 421 -10.38 -5.86 -12.51
C SER A 421 -10.24 -6.51 -13.90
N PRO A 422 -10.03 -7.84 -13.97
CA PRO A 422 -9.83 -8.56 -15.23
C PRO A 422 -10.97 -8.39 -16.23
N ASP A 423 -12.18 -8.23 -15.72
CA ASP A 423 -13.42 -8.08 -16.47
C ASP A 423 -13.76 -6.61 -16.77
N GLY A 424 -12.88 -5.67 -16.42
CA GLY A 424 -13.10 -4.22 -16.62
C GLY A 424 -14.20 -3.61 -15.73
N ARG A 425 -14.91 -4.41 -14.94
CA ARG A 425 -16.10 -3.96 -14.19
C ARG A 425 -15.78 -3.10 -12.98
N ARG A 426 -14.54 -3.15 -12.48
CA ARG A 426 -14.10 -2.39 -11.32
C ARG A 426 -12.76 -1.71 -11.54
N ILE A 427 -12.66 -0.48 -11.07
CA ILE A 427 -11.39 0.25 -10.99
C ILE A 427 -11.01 0.40 -9.53
N PHE A 428 -9.87 -0.13 -9.14
CA PHE A 428 -9.37 -0.09 -7.77
C PHE A 428 -8.44 1.11 -7.57
N LEU A 429 -8.50 1.68 -6.37
CA LEU A 429 -7.65 2.78 -5.91
C LEU A 429 -7.16 2.47 -4.49
N LEU A 430 -5.85 2.47 -4.29
CA LEU A 430 -5.20 2.12 -3.03
C LEU A 430 -4.29 3.24 -2.55
N PHE A 431 -4.49 3.67 -1.30
CA PHE A 431 -3.64 4.62 -0.58
C PHE A 431 -3.37 5.93 -1.36
N GLY A 432 -2.13 6.42 -1.35
CA GLY A 432 -1.74 7.77 -1.76
C GLY A 432 -1.62 8.71 -0.56
N HIS A 433 -1.32 9.97 -0.82
CA HIS A 433 -1.28 11.00 0.22
C HIS A 433 -1.88 12.32 -0.25
N PHE A 434 -2.31 13.11 0.72
CA PHE A 434 -2.64 14.51 0.55
C PHE A 434 -1.48 15.37 1.08
N ASP A 435 -0.79 16.07 0.19
CA ASP A 435 0.42 16.82 0.48
C ASP A 435 0.09 18.19 1.07
N ARG A 436 -0.32 18.19 2.34
CA ARG A 436 -0.75 19.40 3.05
C ARG A 436 0.40 20.35 3.35
N GLU A 437 1.65 19.89 3.25
CA GLU A 437 2.89 20.65 3.47
C GLU A 437 3.23 21.63 2.34
N ALA A 438 2.51 21.56 1.22
CA ALA A 438 2.58 22.46 0.09
C ALA A 438 2.10 23.92 0.39
N THR A 439 2.57 24.46 1.50
CA THR A 439 2.22 25.75 2.13
C THR A 439 2.41 26.98 1.24
N PHE A 440 3.13 26.87 0.13
CA PHE A 440 3.39 27.98 -0.80
C PHE A 440 2.14 28.50 -1.53
N HIS A 441 1.02 27.79 -1.49
CA HIS A 441 -0.16 28.11 -2.30
C HIS A 441 -1.39 28.56 -1.51
N ASN A 442 -1.29 28.67 -0.18
CA ASN A 442 -2.40 29.06 0.71
C ASN A 442 -3.70 28.27 0.39
N GLU A 443 -3.54 26.99 0.05
CA GLU A 443 -4.67 26.14 -0.33
C GLU A 443 -5.46 25.70 0.91
N LEU A 444 -6.77 25.57 0.72
CA LEU A 444 -7.67 25.06 1.74
C LEU A 444 -7.22 23.68 2.22
N HIS A 445 -7.13 23.49 3.55
CA HIS A 445 -6.64 22.29 4.25
C HIS A 445 -5.12 22.13 4.35
N SER A 446 -4.32 23.12 3.93
CA SER A 446 -2.86 23.13 4.17
C SER A 446 -2.52 22.93 5.66
N ALA A 447 -1.42 22.25 5.95
CA ALA A 447 -0.95 21.98 7.31
C ALA A 447 0.56 21.69 7.33
N GLY A 448 1.14 21.59 8.53
CA GLY A 448 2.56 21.28 8.69
C GLY A 448 2.96 19.83 8.42
N GLU A 449 2.01 18.94 8.10
CA GLU A 449 2.26 17.52 7.83
C GLU A 449 1.35 16.99 6.73
N ALA A 450 1.93 16.25 5.77
CA ALA A 450 1.16 15.51 4.78
C ALA A 450 0.29 14.41 5.42
N PHE A 451 -0.78 13.98 4.76
CA PHE A 451 -1.65 12.91 5.25
C PHE A 451 -1.57 11.68 4.35
N GLY A 452 -1.05 10.57 4.87
CA GLY A 452 -1.07 9.28 4.18
C GLY A 452 -2.43 8.61 4.35
N HIS A 453 -3.08 8.26 3.24
CA HIS A 453 -4.37 7.58 3.26
C HIS A 453 -4.19 6.09 3.53
N GLU A 454 -5.07 5.52 4.36
CA GLU A 454 -5.02 4.11 4.78
C GLU A 454 -6.16 3.28 4.18
N ASP A 455 -6.86 3.82 3.19
CA ASP A 455 -8.05 3.25 2.60
C ASP A 455 -7.78 2.58 1.25
N PHE A 456 -8.77 1.80 0.86
CA PHE A 456 -8.82 1.08 -0.39
C PHE A 456 -10.23 1.24 -0.94
N TRP A 457 -10.33 1.59 -2.21
CA TRP A 457 -11.59 1.91 -2.86
C TRP A 457 -11.71 1.14 -4.17
N SER A 458 -12.94 0.86 -4.58
CA SER A 458 -13.23 0.43 -5.94
C SER A 458 -14.39 1.25 -6.52
N TRP A 459 -14.30 1.55 -7.80
CA TRP A 459 -15.39 2.12 -8.58
C TRP A 459 -16.08 1.01 -9.35
N GLY A 460 -17.38 0.82 -9.13
CA GLY A 460 -18.20 -0.06 -9.96
C GLY A 460 -18.54 0.63 -11.28
N VAL A 461 -18.04 0.11 -12.39
CA VAL A 461 -18.26 0.71 -13.72
C VAL A 461 -19.73 0.64 -14.11
N GLN A 462 -20.44 -0.43 -13.76
CA GLN A 462 -21.87 -0.52 -14.04
C GLN A 462 -22.70 0.30 -13.05
N GLU A 463 -22.35 0.23 -11.77
CA GLU A 463 -23.08 0.90 -10.69
C GLU A 463 -22.82 2.41 -10.64
N GLN A 464 -21.78 2.89 -11.33
CA GLN A 464 -21.31 4.28 -11.33
C GLN A 464 -21.19 4.84 -9.90
N ARG A 465 -20.58 4.06 -9.00
CA ARG A 465 -20.39 4.45 -7.59
C ARG A 465 -19.10 3.91 -7.01
N TRP A 466 -18.56 4.65 -6.05
CA TRP A 466 -17.46 4.18 -5.24
C TRP A 466 -17.94 3.24 -4.12
N ARG A 467 -17.06 2.31 -3.77
CA ARG A 467 -17.18 1.43 -2.61
C ARG A 467 -15.86 1.45 -1.86
N ARG A 468 -15.91 1.74 -0.56
CA ARG A 468 -14.74 1.61 0.33
C ARG A 468 -14.52 0.13 0.64
N GLU A 469 -13.47 -0.43 0.09
CA GLU A 469 -13.10 -1.84 0.22
C GLU A 469 -12.44 -2.13 1.56
N ARG A 470 -12.58 -3.38 2.02
CA ARG A 470 -11.84 -3.89 3.18
C ARG A 470 -10.42 -4.28 2.77
N ILE A 471 -9.47 -4.03 3.67
CA ILE A 471 -8.05 -4.33 3.48
C ILE A 471 -7.72 -5.60 4.29
N SER A 472 -8.32 -6.72 3.88
CA SER A 472 -8.24 -8.00 4.60
C SER A 472 -6.96 -8.79 4.29
N GLY A 473 -6.58 -9.67 5.21
CA GLY A 473 -5.42 -10.57 5.05
C GLY A 473 -4.13 -10.00 5.63
N ASN A 474 -3.03 -10.08 4.88
CA ASN A 474 -1.71 -9.56 5.25
C ASN A 474 -1.32 -8.37 4.35
N PRO A 475 -1.91 -7.18 4.56
CA PRO A 475 -1.82 -6.08 3.62
C PRO A 475 -0.53 -5.26 3.74
N PRO A 476 -0.16 -4.50 2.68
CA PRO A 476 0.78 -3.39 2.82
C PRO A 476 0.24 -2.37 3.83
N CYS A 477 1.15 -1.69 4.52
CA CYS A 477 0.76 -0.52 5.30
C CYS A 477 0.40 0.64 4.37
N ALA A 478 -0.35 1.61 4.88
CA ALA A 478 -0.60 2.88 4.21
C ALA A 478 0.71 3.49 3.68
N ARG A 479 0.71 3.93 2.43
CA ARG A 479 1.90 4.44 1.76
C ARG A 479 1.54 5.18 0.48
N THR A 480 2.51 5.91 -0.04
CA THR A 480 2.39 6.69 -1.25
C THR A 480 3.58 6.43 -2.15
N GLU A 481 3.47 6.78 -3.44
CA GLU A 481 4.55 6.58 -4.42
C GLU A 481 5.04 5.12 -4.50
N LEU A 482 4.15 4.18 -4.19
CA LEU A 482 4.40 2.75 -4.36
C LEU A 482 4.34 2.37 -5.84
N ALA A 483 5.15 1.39 -6.23
CA ALA A 483 5.04 0.80 -7.54
C ALA A 483 3.87 -0.19 -7.54
N PHE A 484 3.11 -0.27 -8.63
CA PHE A 484 2.01 -1.22 -8.78
C PHE A 484 1.88 -1.73 -10.21
N ALA A 485 1.36 -2.94 -10.38
CA ALA A 485 0.95 -3.47 -11.66
C ALA A 485 -0.09 -4.58 -11.47
N TYR A 486 -0.98 -4.76 -12.45
CA TYR A 486 -1.85 -5.93 -12.50
C TYR A 486 -1.23 -7.01 -13.39
N ASN A 487 -1.09 -8.23 -12.87
CA ASN A 487 -0.58 -9.37 -13.61
C ASN A 487 -1.74 -10.32 -13.96
N ALA A 488 -2.15 -10.31 -15.23
CA ALA A 488 -3.24 -11.14 -15.73
C ALA A 488 -2.92 -12.65 -15.76
N LYS A 489 -1.64 -13.06 -15.77
CA LYS A 489 -1.28 -14.49 -15.70
C LYS A 489 -1.38 -15.01 -14.27
N LEU A 490 -0.97 -14.20 -13.30
CA LEU A 490 -1.15 -14.49 -11.87
C LEU A 490 -2.58 -14.27 -11.39
N GLN A 491 -3.35 -13.45 -12.13
CA GLN A 491 -4.64 -12.93 -11.70
C GLN A 491 -4.55 -12.12 -10.39
N ARG A 492 -3.48 -11.35 -10.20
CA ARG A 492 -3.19 -10.60 -8.97
C ARG A 492 -2.72 -9.19 -9.27
N ALA A 493 -3.11 -8.23 -8.43
CA ALA A 493 -2.42 -6.94 -8.38
C ALA A 493 -1.18 -7.07 -7.51
N ILE A 494 -0.09 -6.43 -7.92
CA ILE A 494 1.22 -6.47 -7.27
C ILE A 494 1.55 -5.06 -6.83
N VAL A 495 2.01 -4.91 -5.60
CA VAL A 495 2.54 -3.64 -5.11
C VAL A 495 3.92 -3.80 -4.50
N PHE A 496 4.78 -2.80 -4.65
CA PHE A 496 6.14 -2.78 -4.12
C PHE A 496 6.54 -1.40 -3.61
N GLY A 497 7.25 -1.39 -2.48
CA GLY A 497 7.96 -0.20 -2.01
C GLY A 497 7.04 0.96 -1.67
N GLY A 498 7.48 2.19 -1.96
CA GLY A 498 6.81 3.43 -1.58
C GLY A 498 7.32 3.98 -0.24
N TYR A 499 6.64 5.00 0.28
CA TYR A 499 6.93 5.52 1.62
C TYR A 499 5.66 6.03 2.32
N HIS A 500 5.71 6.16 3.65
CA HIS A 500 4.64 6.70 4.46
C HIS A 500 5.09 8.08 4.97
N PRO A 501 4.34 9.17 4.69
CA PRO A 501 4.81 10.53 4.95
C PRO A 501 4.88 10.91 6.43
N THR A 502 4.09 10.25 7.28
CA THR A 502 3.99 10.56 8.73
C THR A 502 4.26 9.37 9.66
N LEU A 503 4.85 8.28 9.16
CA LEU A 503 5.25 7.14 9.99
C LEU A 503 6.71 7.35 10.39
N PRO A 504 7.01 7.59 11.68
CA PRO A 504 8.38 7.88 12.06
C PRO A 504 9.30 6.67 11.86
N THR A 505 10.53 6.93 11.43
CA THR A 505 11.61 5.95 11.47
C THR A 505 12.68 6.43 12.46
N HIS A 506 13.09 5.54 13.35
CA HIS A 506 14.22 5.76 14.25
C HIS A 506 15.42 4.96 13.73
N VAL A 507 16.56 5.63 13.59
CA VAL A 507 17.80 5.04 13.11
C VAL A 507 18.90 5.30 14.12
N ILE A 508 19.41 4.24 14.73
CA ILE A 508 20.64 4.31 15.51
C ILE A 508 21.78 3.96 14.56
N ASN A 509 22.67 4.91 14.31
CA ASN A 509 23.83 4.67 13.44
C ASN A 509 24.93 3.89 14.17
N ASN A 510 26.00 3.52 13.45
CA ASN A 510 27.12 2.76 14.02
C ASN A 510 27.87 3.51 15.14
N SER A 511 27.74 4.84 15.23
CA SER A 511 28.31 5.64 16.32
C SER A 511 27.35 5.80 17.51
N GLY A 512 26.18 5.16 17.49
CA GLY A 512 25.17 5.27 18.55
C GLY A 512 24.34 6.56 18.51
N GLU A 513 24.49 7.39 17.47
CA GLU A 513 23.70 8.60 17.29
C GLU A 513 22.30 8.22 16.78
N GLU A 514 21.27 8.70 17.47
CA GLU A 514 19.87 8.52 17.10
C GLU A 514 19.48 9.58 16.05
N LYS A 515 18.96 9.12 14.90
CA LYS A 515 18.33 9.97 13.87
C LYS A 515 16.87 9.60 13.75
N LYS A 516 16.00 10.62 13.81
CA LYS A 516 14.56 10.48 13.66
C LYS A 516 14.12 11.13 12.35
N PHE A 517 13.33 10.39 11.59
CA PHE A 517 12.66 10.88 10.40
C PHE A 517 11.15 10.77 10.64
N ASN A 518 10.38 11.73 10.15
CA ASN A 518 8.91 11.68 10.23
C ASN A 518 8.28 10.80 9.14
N TYR A 519 9.10 10.11 8.34
CA TYR A 519 8.67 9.25 7.25
C TYR A 519 9.38 7.90 7.31
N SER A 520 8.81 6.91 6.61
CA SER A 520 9.35 5.55 6.52
C SER A 520 9.30 5.04 5.08
N TYR A 521 10.40 4.51 4.55
CA TYR A 521 10.44 3.85 3.25
C TYR A 521 10.16 2.36 3.35
N PHE A 522 9.69 1.78 2.24
CA PHE A 522 9.37 0.37 2.12
C PHE A 522 10.12 -0.29 0.96
N ALA A 523 10.29 -1.61 1.08
CA ALA A 523 10.84 -2.49 0.05
C ALA A 523 10.15 -3.87 0.07
N ASP A 524 9.00 -3.97 0.72
CA ASP A 524 8.18 -5.17 0.79
C ASP A 524 7.30 -5.28 -0.46
N THR A 525 6.91 -6.51 -0.78
CA THR A 525 6.07 -6.85 -1.93
C THR A 525 4.79 -7.51 -1.45
N PHE A 526 3.66 -7.12 -2.02
CA PHE A 526 2.36 -7.72 -1.71
C PHE A 526 1.58 -8.05 -2.96
N LEU A 527 0.75 -9.07 -2.86
CA LEU A 527 -0.25 -9.45 -3.86
C LEU A 527 -1.64 -9.17 -3.31
N TYR A 528 -2.51 -8.62 -4.15
CA TYR A 528 -3.94 -8.61 -3.89
C TYR A 528 -4.61 -9.71 -4.71
N ASP A 529 -5.18 -10.66 -3.98
CA ASP A 529 -6.00 -11.73 -4.51
C ASP A 529 -7.46 -11.27 -4.63
N MET A 530 -7.93 -11.04 -5.86
CA MET A 530 -9.30 -10.59 -6.14
C MET A 530 -10.33 -11.72 -6.15
N ALA A 531 -9.87 -12.96 -6.31
CA ALA A 531 -10.72 -14.14 -6.40
C ALA A 531 -9.83 -15.31 -6.00
N PRO A 532 -9.67 -15.58 -4.69
CA PRO A 532 -8.91 -16.73 -4.26
C PRO A 532 -9.57 -17.94 -4.89
N SER A 533 -8.85 -18.63 -5.77
CA SER A 533 -9.33 -19.90 -6.28
C SER A 533 -9.59 -20.78 -5.07
N LEU A 534 -10.72 -21.50 -5.09
CA LEU A 534 -10.95 -22.64 -4.21
C LEU A 534 -9.93 -23.71 -4.59
N GLY A 535 -8.65 -23.45 -4.32
CA GLY A 535 -7.62 -24.46 -4.40
C GLY A 535 -8.03 -25.58 -3.45
N ASN A 536 -7.62 -26.80 -3.76
CA ASN A 536 -7.87 -27.99 -2.93
C ASN A 536 -7.13 -27.95 -1.57
N SER A 537 -6.94 -26.77 -0.98
CA SER A 537 -6.37 -26.62 0.35
C SER A 537 -7.32 -27.26 1.36
N PRO A 538 -6.87 -28.24 2.16
CA PRO A 538 -7.69 -28.88 3.18
C PRO A 538 -7.99 -27.95 4.36
N GLU A 539 -7.32 -26.79 4.46
CA GLU A 539 -7.58 -25.81 5.51
C GLU A 539 -8.69 -24.82 5.12
N PRO A 540 -9.64 -24.51 6.03
CA PRO A 540 -10.70 -23.54 5.81
C PRO A 540 -10.12 -22.12 5.71
N THR A 541 -9.81 -21.69 4.49
CA THR A 541 -9.42 -20.29 4.21
C THR A 541 -10.66 -19.46 3.90
N LEU A 542 -10.63 -18.16 4.24
CA LEU A 542 -11.67 -17.25 3.75
C LEU A 542 -11.58 -17.19 2.22
N SER A 543 -12.67 -17.58 1.54
CA SER A 543 -12.86 -17.46 0.09
C SER A 543 -13.19 -16.01 -0.30
N ALA A 544 -12.45 -15.05 0.27
CA ALA A 544 -12.67 -13.62 0.11
C ALA A 544 -11.42 -12.95 -0.47
N PRO A 545 -11.57 -11.85 -1.22
CA PRO A 545 -10.42 -11.08 -1.67
C PRO A 545 -9.54 -10.65 -0.51
N LYS A 546 -8.24 -10.84 -0.64
CA LYS A 546 -7.29 -10.62 0.46
C LYS A 546 -5.90 -10.29 -0.02
N TRP A 547 -5.15 -9.64 0.85
CA TRP A 547 -3.75 -9.34 0.64
C TRP A 547 -2.84 -10.45 1.16
N GLN A 548 -1.76 -10.69 0.42
CA GLN A 548 -0.71 -11.64 0.76
C GLN A 548 0.63 -10.94 0.70
N GLN A 549 1.48 -11.16 1.70
CA GLN A 549 2.86 -10.71 1.63
C GLN A 549 3.69 -11.71 0.82
N VAL A 550 4.51 -11.20 -0.10
CA VAL A 550 5.51 -12.01 -0.79
C VAL A 550 6.76 -12.07 0.09
N LEU A 551 7.10 -13.28 0.54
CA LEU A 551 8.29 -13.56 1.33
C LEU A 551 9.47 -13.77 0.38
N THR A 552 10.42 -12.84 0.42
CA THR A 552 11.61 -12.85 -0.46
C THR A 552 12.88 -12.87 0.38
N ALA A 553 13.87 -13.66 -0.01
CA ALA A 553 15.13 -13.72 0.73
C ALA A 553 15.97 -12.46 0.56
N GLY A 554 15.97 -11.94 -0.67
CA GLY A 554 16.47 -10.64 -1.05
C GLY A 554 15.39 -9.76 -1.65
N PHE A 555 15.63 -8.46 -1.67
CA PHE A 555 14.70 -7.47 -2.23
C PHE A 555 15.47 -6.24 -2.75
N PRO A 556 14.93 -5.54 -3.76
CA PRO A 556 15.46 -4.25 -4.18
C PRO A 556 15.45 -3.28 -3.00
N THR A 557 16.46 -2.41 -2.87
CA THR A 557 16.52 -1.48 -1.73
C THR A 557 15.27 -0.60 -1.61
N TYR A 558 14.97 -0.17 -0.37
CA TYR A 558 13.94 0.80 0.00
C TYR A 558 13.92 1.98 -0.95
N ARG A 559 12.76 2.18 -1.58
CA ARG A 559 12.58 3.22 -2.59
C ARG A 559 11.11 3.51 -2.82
N CYS A 560 10.84 4.71 -3.28
CA CYS A 560 9.56 5.12 -3.83
C CYS A 560 9.71 5.47 -5.32
N GLN A 561 8.58 5.68 -6.00
CA GLN A 561 8.48 6.00 -7.43
C GLN A 561 9.21 5.02 -8.37
N ALA A 562 9.45 3.79 -7.90
CA ALA A 562 9.81 2.71 -8.80
C ALA A 562 8.61 2.39 -9.71
N GLN A 563 8.88 1.83 -10.87
CA GLN A 563 7.82 1.42 -11.81
C GLN A 563 7.78 -0.10 -11.89
N LEU A 564 6.59 -0.68 -11.69
CA LEU A 564 6.31 -2.08 -11.96
C LEU A 564 5.65 -2.18 -13.32
N ALA A 565 6.08 -3.15 -14.13
CA ALA A 565 5.46 -3.46 -15.40
C ALA A 565 5.37 -4.98 -15.57
N VAL A 566 4.29 -5.44 -16.19
CA VAL A 566 4.07 -6.86 -16.51
C VAL A 566 4.21 -7.02 -18.02
N ASP A 567 5.03 -7.98 -18.43
CA ASP A 567 5.07 -8.40 -19.81
C ASP A 567 3.82 -9.23 -20.12
N GLY A 568 2.89 -8.68 -20.91
CA GLY A 568 1.65 -9.34 -21.26
C GLY A 568 1.86 -10.68 -22.00
N ALA A 569 2.97 -10.84 -22.71
CA ALA A 569 3.27 -12.06 -23.45
C ALA A 569 3.70 -13.20 -22.50
N THR A 570 4.62 -12.91 -21.57
CA THR A 570 5.25 -13.94 -20.72
C THR A 570 4.66 -14.03 -19.30
N GLY A 571 3.94 -13.00 -18.85
CA GLY A 571 3.49 -12.88 -17.45
C GLY A 571 4.60 -12.46 -16.47
N LYS A 572 5.83 -12.23 -16.94
CA LYS A 572 6.94 -11.79 -16.09
C LYS A 572 6.70 -10.38 -15.57
N THR A 573 7.04 -10.15 -14.30
CA THR A 573 6.88 -8.84 -13.65
C THR A 573 8.24 -8.23 -13.42
N TYR A 574 8.43 -7.00 -13.85
CA TYR A 574 9.69 -6.27 -13.74
C TYR A 574 9.54 -5.00 -12.94
N MET A 575 10.57 -4.64 -12.18
CA MET A 575 10.70 -3.35 -11.51
C MET A 575 11.89 -2.60 -12.07
N PHE A 576 11.69 -1.33 -12.43
CA PHE A 576 12.76 -0.43 -12.82
C PHE A 576 12.77 0.84 -11.96
N GLY A 577 13.98 1.31 -11.67
CA GLY A 577 14.26 2.63 -11.13
C GLY A 577 13.66 2.96 -9.75
N GLY A 578 13.25 4.21 -9.57
CA GLY A 578 12.80 4.78 -8.30
C GLY A 578 13.91 5.49 -7.55
N TRP A 579 13.62 5.97 -6.34
CA TRP A 579 14.59 6.71 -5.55
C TRP A 579 14.41 6.59 -4.04
N THR A 580 15.42 7.01 -3.29
CA THR A 580 15.34 7.13 -1.83
C THR A 580 16.19 8.29 -1.31
N ASN A 581 15.81 8.86 -0.18
CA ASN A 581 16.64 9.78 0.57
C ASN A 581 17.78 8.99 1.26
N ASN A 582 19.04 9.35 0.99
CA ASN A 582 20.19 8.63 1.59
C ASN A 582 20.21 8.70 3.12
N GLN A 583 19.49 9.64 3.74
CA GLN A 583 19.27 9.71 5.19
C GLN A 583 18.76 8.39 5.79
N TYR A 584 17.98 7.63 5.01
CA TYR A 584 17.42 6.35 5.42
C TYR A 584 18.46 5.20 5.43
N ILE A 585 19.57 5.37 4.69
CA ILE A 585 20.65 4.39 4.59
C ILE A 585 21.84 4.89 5.43
N PRO A 586 22.13 4.28 6.60
CA PRO A 586 23.09 4.80 7.59
C PRO A 586 24.57 4.81 7.16
N THR A 587 24.87 4.60 5.87
CA THR A 587 26.24 4.43 5.37
C THR A 587 26.89 5.73 4.87
N ARG A 588 26.18 6.86 4.84
CA ARG A 588 26.70 8.12 4.27
C ARG A 588 26.41 9.35 5.14
N THR A 589 27.40 10.24 5.23
CA THR A 589 27.35 11.47 6.04
C THR A 589 26.64 12.64 5.36
N LYS A 590 26.45 12.61 4.03
CA LYS A 590 25.88 13.72 3.26
C LYS A 590 24.45 13.45 2.78
N LEU A 591 23.64 14.51 2.80
CA LEU A 591 22.25 14.54 2.38
C LEU A 591 22.15 14.61 0.85
N PHE A 592 21.96 13.47 0.20
CA PHE A 592 21.62 13.43 -1.22
C PHE A 592 20.46 12.47 -1.43
N SER A 593 19.56 12.76 -2.35
CA SER A 593 18.67 11.75 -2.91
C SER A 593 19.48 10.82 -3.82
N ARG A 594 19.05 9.57 -3.94
CA ARG A 594 19.63 8.61 -4.88
C ARG A 594 18.52 8.00 -5.71
N SER A 595 18.52 8.27 -7.00
CA SER A 595 17.72 7.52 -7.96
C SER A 595 18.46 6.24 -8.38
N PHE A 596 17.68 5.26 -8.83
CA PHE A 596 18.16 3.95 -9.23
C PHE A 596 17.87 3.72 -10.71
N GLY A 597 18.76 2.99 -11.39
CA GLY A 597 18.62 2.57 -12.79
C GLY A 597 18.81 1.06 -12.93
N ASP A 598 18.50 0.31 -11.88
CA ASP A 598 18.57 -1.15 -11.87
C ASP A 598 17.24 -1.77 -12.31
N LEU A 599 17.33 -2.92 -12.98
CA LEU A 599 16.20 -3.74 -13.41
C LEU A 599 16.14 -5.01 -12.57
N TRP A 600 14.94 -5.33 -12.10
CA TRP A 600 14.68 -6.51 -11.30
C TRP A 600 13.48 -7.28 -11.88
N GLU A 601 13.53 -8.60 -11.79
CA GLU A 601 12.42 -9.50 -12.10
C GLU A 601 11.86 -10.06 -10.78
N LEU A 602 10.54 -9.96 -10.60
CA LEU A 602 9.82 -10.62 -9.52
C LEU A 602 9.33 -11.99 -10.01
N ARG A 603 9.70 -13.02 -9.25
CA ARG A 603 9.21 -14.39 -9.41
C ARG A 603 8.39 -14.78 -8.20
N VAL A 604 7.27 -15.46 -8.39
CA VAL A 604 6.29 -15.76 -7.33
C VAL A 604 5.91 -17.24 -7.41
N ASP A 605 5.89 -17.92 -6.26
CA ASP A 605 5.50 -19.32 -6.10
C ASP A 605 3.98 -19.51 -6.26
N LEU A 606 3.49 -19.18 -7.46
CA LEU A 606 2.13 -19.33 -7.94
C LEU A 606 2.17 -19.68 -9.44
N PRO A 607 1.12 -20.35 -9.98
CA PRO A 607 1.04 -20.64 -11.41
C PRO A 607 1.22 -19.37 -12.26
N GLY A 608 2.15 -19.41 -13.21
CA GLY A 608 2.50 -18.25 -14.06
C GLY A 608 3.44 -17.22 -13.42
N GLY A 609 3.95 -17.50 -12.21
CA GLY A 609 4.88 -16.64 -11.48
C GLY A 609 6.36 -16.90 -11.75
N ASN A 610 6.70 -17.85 -12.64
CA ASN A 610 8.08 -18.16 -13.06
C ASN A 610 9.03 -18.49 -11.89
N PHE A 611 8.55 -19.29 -10.93
CA PHE A 611 9.29 -19.64 -9.71
C PHE A 611 10.00 -21.00 -9.78
N GLU A 612 9.74 -21.77 -10.83
CA GLU A 612 10.20 -23.16 -10.99
C GLU A 612 11.73 -23.28 -10.96
N ASP A 613 12.44 -22.28 -11.47
CA ASP A 613 13.90 -22.23 -11.54
C ASP A 613 14.56 -21.52 -10.34
N VAL A 614 13.80 -21.18 -9.29
CA VAL A 614 14.33 -20.47 -8.12
C VAL A 614 14.92 -21.47 -7.13
N ASP A 615 16.24 -21.43 -6.98
CA ASP A 615 16.94 -22.11 -5.88
C ASP A 615 16.81 -21.27 -4.59
N VAL A 616 15.76 -21.59 -3.82
CA VAL A 616 15.41 -20.89 -2.58
C VAL A 616 16.54 -21.00 -1.54
N GLU A 617 17.23 -22.14 -1.46
CA GLU A 617 18.29 -22.33 -0.47
C GLU A 617 19.52 -21.49 -0.80
N GLU A 618 19.91 -21.45 -2.07
CA GLU A 618 21.00 -20.60 -2.54
C GLU A 618 20.64 -19.12 -2.38
N GLU A 619 19.42 -18.70 -2.76
CA GLU A 619 18.98 -17.32 -2.61
C GLU A 619 19.06 -16.87 -1.14
N MET A 620 18.62 -17.70 -0.20
CA MET A 620 18.73 -17.43 1.23
C MET A 620 20.17 -17.15 1.70
N ARG A 621 21.18 -17.76 1.05
CA ARG A 621 22.60 -17.60 1.38
C ARG A 621 23.27 -16.41 0.68
N VAL A 622 22.81 -16.03 -0.51
CA VAL A 622 23.46 -14.99 -1.35
C VAL A 622 22.64 -13.72 -1.51
N ALA A 623 21.42 -13.69 -0.98
CA ALA A 623 20.49 -12.59 -1.12
C ALA A 623 21.03 -11.25 -0.63
N ARG A 624 20.63 -10.20 -1.35
CA ARG A 624 20.74 -8.81 -0.90
C ARG A 624 19.40 -8.38 -0.30
N ALA A 625 19.39 -8.05 0.98
CA ALA A 625 18.23 -7.49 1.66
C ALA A 625 18.31 -5.95 1.58
N GLY A 626 18.04 -5.39 0.40
CA GLY A 626 18.19 -3.97 0.12
C GLY A 626 19.65 -3.50 0.14
N PRO A 627 20.05 -2.53 0.99
CA PRO A 627 21.44 -2.11 1.13
C PRO A 627 22.29 -3.12 1.92
N TRP A 628 21.64 -4.06 2.62
CA TRP A 628 22.29 -5.10 3.40
C TRP A 628 22.53 -6.35 2.57
N GLN A 629 23.55 -7.11 2.97
CA GLN A 629 23.88 -8.40 2.38
C GLN A 629 23.71 -9.47 3.45
N ARG A 630 23.28 -10.68 3.06
CA ARG A 630 23.24 -11.82 3.97
C ARG A 630 24.61 -12.49 4.05
N CYS A 631 24.99 -12.92 5.25
CA CYS A 631 26.17 -13.75 5.44
C CYS A 631 25.91 -15.16 4.90
N PHE A 632 26.82 -15.68 4.07
CA PHE A 632 26.68 -17.00 3.43
C PHE A 632 26.47 -18.15 4.42
N VAL A 633 27.01 -18.04 5.64
CA VAL A 633 26.95 -19.11 6.65
C VAL A 633 25.82 -18.89 7.65
N CYS A 634 25.76 -17.73 8.30
CA CYS A 634 24.81 -17.49 9.39
C CYS A 634 23.53 -16.72 8.98
N ALA A 635 23.40 -16.34 7.71
CA ALA A 635 22.28 -15.56 7.15
C ALA A 635 22.01 -14.18 7.78
N ALA A 636 22.82 -13.75 8.76
CA ALA A 636 22.74 -12.43 9.37
C ALA A 636 22.85 -11.33 8.29
N ALA A 637 22.05 -10.27 8.41
CA ALA A 637 22.08 -9.16 7.48
C ALA A 637 23.00 -8.04 7.96
N GLY A 638 23.79 -7.46 7.06
CA GLY A 638 24.69 -6.36 7.41
C GLY A 638 25.54 -5.87 6.24
N PRO A 639 26.38 -4.85 6.47
CA PRO A 639 27.31 -4.32 5.47
C PRO A 639 28.55 -5.23 5.38
N TRP A 640 28.36 -6.44 4.86
CA TRP A 640 29.39 -7.47 4.85
C TRP A 640 30.42 -7.27 3.74
N LYS A 641 31.61 -7.88 3.92
CA LYS A 641 32.64 -7.83 2.89
C LYS A 641 32.33 -8.85 1.81
N LYS A 642 32.47 -8.42 0.55
CA LYS A 642 32.42 -9.29 -0.63
C LYS A 642 33.55 -10.31 -0.59
N CYS A 643 33.28 -11.51 -1.08
CA CYS A 643 34.34 -12.45 -1.42
C CYS A 643 35.31 -11.82 -2.44
N GLY A 644 36.60 -11.82 -2.12
CA GLY A 644 37.66 -11.34 -3.00
C GLY A 644 38.17 -12.38 -4.00
N GLY A 645 37.52 -13.53 -4.12
CA GLY A 645 37.89 -14.58 -5.07
C GLY A 645 37.30 -14.38 -6.47
N THR A 646 37.47 -15.38 -7.33
CA THR A 646 37.04 -15.35 -8.75
C THR A 646 35.51 -15.31 -8.95
N CYS A 647 34.71 -15.40 -7.89
CA CYS A 647 33.26 -15.25 -7.96
C CYS A 647 32.78 -13.79 -8.04
N ASN A 648 33.69 -12.81 -8.11
CA ASN A 648 33.39 -11.38 -8.22
C ASN A 648 32.46 -10.85 -7.11
N GLY A 649 32.61 -11.39 -5.89
CA GLY A 649 31.81 -10.97 -4.74
C GLY A 649 30.37 -11.48 -4.77
N ARG A 650 30.14 -12.68 -5.32
CA ARG A 650 28.84 -13.37 -5.29
C ARG A 650 28.36 -13.66 -3.87
N VAL A 651 29.27 -14.00 -2.95
CA VAL A 651 28.95 -14.26 -1.54
C VAL A 651 29.56 -13.21 -0.62
N PHE A 652 29.01 -13.12 0.59
CA PHE A 652 29.44 -12.20 1.63
C PHE A 652 29.65 -12.94 2.95
N PHE A 653 30.61 -12.48 3.75
CA PHE A 653 30.90 -13.05 5.06
C PHE A 653 30.93 -11.94 6.11
N CYS A 654 30.25 -12.15 7.25
CA CYS A 654 30.22 -11.18 8.35
C CYS A 654 31.54 -11.14 9.15
N GLY A 655 32.39 -12.16 9.02
CA GLY A 655 33.67 -12.26 9.72
C GLY A 655 34.54 -13.42 9.24
N THR A 656 35.73 -13.53 9.83
CA THR A 656 36.74 -14.55 9.49
C THR A 656 36.28 -15.97 9.87
N THR A 657 35.47 -16.11 10.92
CA THR A 657 34.89 -17.38 11.36
C THR A 657 33.95 -17.95 10.30
N CYS A 658 32.91 -17.19 9.91
CA CYS A 658 32.00 -17.61 8.84
C CYS A 658 32.72 -17.80 7.50
N LEU A 659 33.74 -16.99 7.20
CA LEU A 659 34.57 -17.23 6.01
C LEU A 659 35.22 -18.61 6.09
N ARG A 660 35.90 -18.95 7.19
CA ARG A 660 36.60 -20.23 7.36
C ARG A 660 35.64 -21.42 7.28
N GLU A 661 34.49 -21.33 7.93
CA GLU A 661 33.46 -22.38 7.95
C GLU A 661 32.84 -22.59 6.57
N GLY A 662 32.41 -21.50 5.91
CA GLY A 662 31.72 -21.56 4.63
C GLY A 662 32.63 -21.69 3.41
N TRP A 663 33.96 -21.53 3.55
CA TRP A 663 34.86 -21.44 2.40
C TRP A 663 34.87 -22.71 1.55
N SER A 664 34.90 -23.89 2.18
CA SER A 664 34.98 -25.17 1.45
C SER A 664 33.71 -25.38 0.60
N GLU A 665 32.54 -25.14 1.22
CA GLU A 665 31.25 -25.20 0.54
C GLU A 665 31.16 -24.14 -0.57
N HIS A 666 31.46 -22.87 -0.27
CA HIS A 666 31.44 -21.78 -1.25
C HIS A 666 32.33 -22.09 -2.46
N ARG A 667 33.56 -22.59 -2.25
CA ARG A 667 34.46 -22.98 -3.35
C ARG A 667 33.84 -24.07 -4.23
N LYS A 668 33.17 -25.05 -3.62
CA LYS A 668 32.52 -26.16 -4.32
C LYS A 668 31.30 -25.66 -5.11
N THR A 669 30.38 -24.97 -4.44
CA THR A 669 29.11 -24.48 -5.01
C THR A 669 29.34 -23.42 -6.09
N HIS A 670 30.23 -22.46 -5.82
CA HIS A 670 30.44 -21.30 -6.67
C HIS A 670 31.65 -21.40 -7.59
N LYS A 671 32.37 -22.54 -7.57
CA LYS A 671 33.63 -22.74 -8.29
C LYS A 671 34.63 -21.60 -8.06
N CYS A 672 34.57 -20.98 -6.88
CA CYS A 672 35.38 -19.81 -6.53
C CYS A 672 36.83 -20.24 -6.24
N ARG A 673 37.79 -19.48 -6.76
CA ARG A 673 39.21 -19.63 -6.49
C ARG A 673 39.74 -18.37 -5.82
N LYS A 674 40.84 -18.50 -5.08
CA LYS A 674 41.55 -17.34 -4.55
C LYS A 674 42.07 -16.53 -5.76
N ALA A 675 41.70 -15.25 -5.81
CA ALA A 675 42.18 -14.34 -6.84
C ALA A 675 43.66 -14.00 -6.62
#